data_AF-A0A8B8I1P9-F1
#
_entry.id   AF-A0A8B8I1P9-F1
#
_cell.length_a   1.000
_cell.length_b   1.000
_cell.length_c   1.000
_cell.angle_alpha   90.00
_cell.angle_beta   90.00
_cell.angle_gamma   90.00
#
_symmetry.space_group_name_H-M   'P 1'
#
loop_
_entity.id
_entity.type
_entity.pdbx_description
1 polymer ?
#
loop_
_entity_poly.entity_id
_entity_poly.type
_entity_poly.pdbx_seq_one_letter_code
_entity_poly.pdbx_strand_id
1 'polypeptide(L)'
;MERIGVAWGKSGVCMQCLVILVALSTMGRGLVETEEFMSDLDLPIPTAHVAGVVGKKAALPCDTQPLSSDDGAAMVLWFKEADWEPLYSYDIRGRTPSQPKLWSSPSGFGSRAYFRATAVPAILLLDNVSTADTGIYRCRVDFRNSPTRNLRVNFTVITPPNRPVIIDAKTRDHTRLLEPYDEGETLELLCEVHGGDPRPSLIWYLENTVIDDSYEQQNGGVTVNNLTFPSIGRQHLNARIICQASNTNLAPPQAKLLILDINLRPLTVQILNKKRQLSADRSYEVECKTSGSRPEAQVSWWKGFKPLRKKAKNFSDTNSTTSILTFVPEAEDHDNQLICRAENPRVTNSIIEDSWRLNIHYVPIATLKMGSNLNPNHIKEGDDVYFECNVQSNPKANRLAWYKDSQEIQHNASSGIILSDQSLVLQSVNRTASGDYSCLAHNSEGSASSNPFSLQVRYIPTCKLPEVGQVLGALKAELIQLSCIVDSNPEPSNFEWTISRAGDQSEIPPSLYRIKGKTSVLNYTPVEDRDFGTISCIASNSVGRQETPCIYNLVAAGRPTALQNCSVLNQSEDSLQVDCLEGFDGGLPQVFILEVLELPSKIVHANITSNFTPSFELLGLDKGMSYALNLYAANAKGRSEVVALYTIAVQSPDKYTGVSSPFNLSPLITSLVAMLALLSAVACAIIIAVYRRQFIRQHVKQPPSTNALYSDDSVESFPKKDNPPTYTASPKVDYSSQYELKMDVEMDDDPDIIPVQFDKKPIDEYCKSKLGLEDTMKTNQSIAVANNGHISFVNRGVTARSVDISASRHEVATASRRVRESCI
;
A
#
# COMPACT_ATOMS: atom_id res chain seq x y z
N MET A 1 -39.14 12.97 16.57
CA MET A 1 -39.72 11.98 17.52
C MET A 1 -39.85 12.72 18.83
N GLU A 2 -41.06 13.06 19.30
CA GLU A 2 -42.10 12.16 19.85
C GLU A 2 -41.72 11.59 21.23
N ARG A 3 -42.56 11.60 22.27
CA ARG A 3 -43.90 12.20 22.53
C ARG A 3 -43.95 12.56 24.03
N ILE A 4 -44.89 13.40 24.50
CA ILE A 4 -46.18 12.98 25.10
C ILE A 4 -47.11 14.22 25.15
N GLY A 5 -48.39 14.05 24.78
CA GLY A 5 -49.46 15.05 24.98
C GLY A 5 -50.17 14.85 26.33
N VAL A 6 -51.05 15.75 26.79
CA VAL A 6 -52.51 15.76 26.51
C VAL A 6 -53.13 16.82 27.47
N ALA A 7 -54.18 17.60 27.17
CA ALA A 7 -54.81 18.03 25.92
C ALA A 7 -55.84 19.18 26.21
N TRP A 8 -56.10 20.04 25.21
CA TRP A 8 -57.37 20.76 24.89
C TRP A 8 -58.11 21.59 25.98
N GLY A 9 -58.63 22.81 25.72
CA GLY A 9 -58.58 23.67 24.53
C GLY A 9 -59.72 24.73 24.50
N LYS A 10 -59.67 25.69 23.54
CA LYS A 10 -60.74 26.63 23.07
C LYS A 10 -61.58 27.36 24.14
N SER A 11 -61.60 28.70 24.27
CA SER A 11 -61.98 29.78 23.32
C SER A 11 -61.63 31.15 23.99
N GLY A 12 -61.70 32.37 23.45
CA GLY A 12 -62.31 32.94 22.22
C GLY A 12 -63.34 34.04 22.58
N VAL A 13 -63.24 35.25 22.00
CA VAL A 13 -64.13 36.44 22.21
C VAL A 13 -63.97 37.12 23.61
N CYS A 14 -64.40 38.36 23.90
CA CYS A 14 -64.17 39.73 23.34
C CYS A 14 -64.86 40.76 24.28
N MET A 15 -64.45 42.04 24.27
CA MET A 15 -65.14 43.25 24.78
C MET A 15 -65.65 43.36 26.24
N GLN A 16 -65.13 44.39 26.94
CA GLN A 16 -65.75 45.48 27.74
C GLN A 16 -67.08 45.33 28.55
N CYS A 17 -67.18 46.20 29.57
CA CYS A 17 -68.26 46.47 30.55
C CYS A 17 -68.18 45.63 31.87
N LEU A 18 -68.01 46.15 33.11
CA LEU A 18 -68.43 47.36 33.88
C LEU A 18 -69.70 47.08 34.74
N VAL A 19 -69.75 47.65 35.96
CA VAL A 19 -70.84 47.62 37.01
C VAL A 19 -70.72 46.49 38.06
N ILE A 20 -71.02 46.61 39.38
CA ILE A 20 -70.81 47.64 40.46
C ILE A 20 -71.53 47.18 41.79
N LEU A 21 -71.17 47.74 42.97
CA LEU A 21 -71.85 47.65 44.30
C LEU A 21 -71.87 46.25 45.00
N VAL A 22 -72.18 46.09 46.30
CA VAL A 22 -72.62 47.01 47.39
C VAL A 22 -71.70 46.84 48.63
N ALA A 23 -71.48 47.83 49.49
CA ALA A 23 -72.27 47.99 50.74
C ALA A 23 -72.17 49.42 51.32
N LEU A 24 -73.32 49.98 51.74
CA LEU A 24 -73.43 51.11 52.68
C LEU A 24 -73.73 50.53 54.07
N SER A 25 -73.42 51.16 55.20
CA SER A 25 -73.84 52.49 55.66
C SER A 25 -73.03 52.84 56.94
N THR A 26 -72.98 54.07 57.49
CA THR A 26 -74.10 54.88 58.02
C THR A 26 -73.86 56.40 57.94
N MET A 27 -74.87 57.16 58.39
CA MET A 27 -75.00 58.61 58.24
C MET A 27 -74.15 59.42 59.25
N GLY A 28 -73.76 60.63 58.84
CA GLY A 28 -74.18 61.81 59.61
C GLY A 28 -73.14 62.89 59.91
N ARG A 29 -73.52 64.13 59.58
CA ARG A 29 -72.95 65.42 60.03
C ARG A 29 -71.52 65.71 59.56
N GLY A 30 -71.39 66.70 58.68
CA GLY A 30 -70.15 67.45 58.58
C GLY A 30 -69.91 68.20 59.88
N LEU A 31 -68.70 68.07 60.43
CA LEU A 31 -68.14 69.06 61.33
C LEU A 31 -67.50 70.15 60.47
N VAL A 32 -67.68 71.40 60.87
CA VAL A 32 -66.81 72.47 60.41
C VAL A 32 -65.48 72.25 61.11
N GLU A 33 -64.45 71.82 60.38
CA GLU A 33 -63.09 71.98 60.86
C GLU A 33 -62.83 73.48 60.95
N THR A 34 -62.61 73.95 62.17
CA THR A 34 -62.16 75.32 62.43
C THR A 34 -60.77 75.47 61.82
N GLU A 35 -60.58 76.48 60.97
CA GLU A 35 -59.24 76.89 60.57
C GLU A 35 -58.46 77.32 61.82
N GLU A 36 -57.59 76.44 62.33
CA GLU A 36 -56.56 76.85 63.27
C GLU A 36 -55.61 77.77 62.51
N PHE A 37 -55.64 79.05 62.88
CA PHE A 37 -54.87 80.11 62.26
C PHE A 37 -53.39 80.00 62.67
N MET A 38 -52.71 78.95 62.21
CA MET A 38 -51.25 78.82 62.29
C MET A 38 -50.63 80.09 61.73
N SER A 39 -49.72 80.70 62.48
CA SER A 39 -49.05 81.91 62.03
C SER A 39 -48.03 81.57 60.93
N ASP A 40 -47.71 82.54 60.06
CA ASP A 40 -46.63 82.38 59.06
C ASP A 40 -45.24 82.08 59.67
N LEU A 41 -45.09 82.13 61.00
CA LEU A 41 -43.86 81.72 61.69
C LEU A 41 -43.75 80.19 61.87
N ASP A 42 -44.86 79.45 61.81
CA ASP A 42 -44.91 78.03 62.17
C ASP A 42 -44.83 77.07 60.96
N LEU A 43 -44.76 77.61 59.73
CA LEU A 43 -44.53 76.79 58.53
C LEU A 43 -43.08 76.28 58.47
N PRO A 44 -42.86 74.98 58.17
CA PRO A 44 -41.51 74.41 58.10
C PRO A 44 -40.72 75.02 56.93
N ILE A 45 -39.52 75.54 57.23
CA ILE A 45 -38.65 76.18 56.24
C ILE A 45 -38.37 75.19 55.09
N PRO A 46 -38.67 75.54 53.82
CA PRO A 46 -38.43 74.67 52.68
C PRO A 46 -36.98 74.17 52.65
N THR A 47 -36.79 72.88 52.39
CA THR A 47 -35.47 72.24 52.41
C THR A 47 -35.15 71.67 51.02
N ALA A 48 -34.16 72.28 50.35
CA ALA A 48 -33.57 71.74 49.14
C ALA A 48 -32.50 70.69 49.49
N HIS A 49 -32.42 69.62 48.71
CA HIS A 49 -31.35 68.63 48.83
C HIS A 49 -30.37 68.80 47.66
N VAL A 50 -29.08 68.91 47.96
CA VAL A 50 -28.02 69.12 46.96
C VAL A 50 -26.87 68.16 47.25
N ALA A 51 -26.38 67.49 46.20
CA ALA A 51 -25.16 66.72 46.27
C ALA A 51 -24.01 67.46 45.57
N GLY A 52 -22.84 67.50 46.21
CA GLY A 52 -21.57 67.92 45.61
C GLY A 52 -20.62 66.73 45.50
N VAL A 53 -19.59 66.83 44.66
CA VAL A 53 -18.54 65.80 44.56
C VAL A 53 -17.21 66.38 45.05
N VAL A 54 -16.47 65.62 45.85
CA VAL A 54 -15.15 66.02 46.37
C VAL A 54 -14.23 66.51 45.23
N GLY A 55 -13.56 67.64 45.44
CA GLY A 55 -12.67 68.28 44.47
C GLY A 55 -13.36 69.03 43.32
N LYS A 56 -14.68 68.90 43.17
CA LYS A 56 -15.46 69.61 42.13
C LYS A 56 -16.05 70.93 42.64
N LYS A 57 -16.79 71.60 41.76
CA LYS A 57 -17.68 72.73 42.08
C LYS A 57 -19.07 72.20 42.47
N ALA A 58 -19.72 72.82 43.44
CA ALA A 58 -21.15 72.64 43.74
C ALA A 58 -21.91 73.96 43.62
N ALA A 59 -23.23 73.88 43.48
CA ALA A 59 -24.14 75.03 43.42
C ALA A 59 -25.25 74.87 44.46
N LEU A 60 -25.22 75.68 45.51
CA LEU A 60 -26.25 75.71 46.55
C LEU A 60 -27.32 76.73 46.11
N PRO A 61 -28.58 76.33 45.87
CA PRO A 61 -29.61 77.24 45.41
C PRO A 61 -30.09 78.14 46.55
N CYS A 62 -30.43 79.38 46.22
CA CYS A 62 -31.17 80.28 47.09
C CYS A 62 -32.12 81.14 46.27
N ASP A 63 -33.41 80.97 46.52
CA ASP A 63 -34.41 81.71 45.79
C ASP A 63 -34.46 83.18 46.28
N THR A 64 -34.17 84.09 45.37
CA THR A 64 -34.11 85.55 45.55
C THR A 64 -35.18 86.28 44.74
N GLN A 65 -36.14 85.57 44.14
CA GLN A 65 -37.29 86.19 43.49
C GLN A 65 -38.22 86.87 44.53
N PRO A 66 -38.56 88.17 44.36
CA PRO A 66 -39.50 88.86 45.22
C PRO A 66 -40.95 88.43 44.97
N LEU A 67 -41.86 88.75 45.90
CA LEU A 67 -43.31 88.53 45.74
C LEU A 67 -43.99 89.55 44.82
N SER A 68 -43.34 90.68 44.56
CA SER A 68 -43.77 91.74 43.64
C SER A 68 -42.63 92.08 42.68
N SER A 69 -42.96 92.40 41.42
CA SER A 69 -42.02 92.74 40.34
C SER A 69 -41.10 93.93 40.64
N ASP A 70 -41.55 94.81 41.54
CA ASP A 70 -40.97 96.13 41.76
C ASP A 70 -40.04 96.15 42.99
N ASP A 71 -39.86 95.00 43.65
CA ASP A 71 -38.97 94.79 44.79
C ASP A 71 -37.73 93.97 44.36
N GLY A 72 -36.80 93.71 45.27
CA GLY A 72 -35.65 92.85 45.02
C GLY A 72 -34.84 92.56 46.28
N ALA A 73 -34.08 91.46 46.25
CA ALA A 73 -33.22 91.06 47.37
C ALA A 73 -32.22 92.17 47.73
N ALA A 74 -32.35 92.73 48.93
CA ALA A 74 -31.49 93.79 49.45
C ALA A 74 -30.21 93.21 50.09
N MET A 75 -30.34 92.05 50.75
CA MET A 75 -29.24 91.32 51.36
C MET A 75 -29.53 89.80 51.32
N VAL A 76 -28.50 89.00 51.06
CA VAL A 76 -28.53 87.54 51.16
C VAL A 76 -27.46 87.10 52.15
N LEU A 77 -27.83 86.27 53.11
CA LEU A 77 -26.96 85.70 54.14
C LEU A 77 -27.01 84.17 54.09
N TRP A 78 -25.86 83.53 54.22
CA TRP A 78 -25.74 82.08 54.36
C TRP A 78 -25.16 81.72 55.73
N PHE A 79 -25.74 80.72 56.38
CA PHE A 79 -25.32 80.19 57.68
C PHE A 79 -25.14 78.67 57.59
N LYS A 80 -24.33 78.07 58.46
CA LYS A 80 -24.39 76.62 58.74
C LYS A 80 -25.25 76.40 59.98
N GLU A 81 -26.20 75.47 59.91
CA GLU A 81 -27.22 75.31 60.96
C GLU A 81 -26.68 74.66 62.24
N ALA A 82 -25.50 74.03 62.17
CA ALA A 82 -24.78 73.54 63.33
C ALA A 82 -24.14 74.67 64.16
N ASP A 83 -23.57 75.67 63.48
CA ASP A 83 -22.69 76.68 64.09
C ASP A 83 -23.39 78.04 64.32
N TRP A 84 -24.49 78.29 63.60
CA TRP A 84 -25.26 79.55 63.56
C TRP A 84 -24.49 80.81 63.13
N GLU A 85 -23.18 80.73 62.92
CA GLU A 85 -22.37 81.81 62.34
C GLU A 85 -22.68 82.05 60.85
N PRO A 86 -22.62 83.32 60.39
CA PRO A 86 -22.73 83.64 58.98
C PRO A 86 -21.46 83.19 58.23
N LEU A 87 -21.63 82.38 57.18
CA LEU A 87 -20.56 81.91 56.33
C LEU A 87 -20.33 82.77 55.09
N TYR A 88 -21.38 83.40 54.56
CA TYR A 88 -21.31 84.24 53.37
C TYR A 88 -22.34 85.36 53.43
N SER A 89 -22.00 86.55 52.94
CA SER A 89 -22.95 87.64 52.74
C SER A 89 -22.79 88.33 51.38
N TYR A 90 -23.94 88.71 50.82
CA TYR A 90 -24.10 89.52 49.62
C TYR A 90 -25.03 90.68 49.99
N ASP A 91 -24.54 91.91 50.00
CA ASP A 91 -25.28 93.09 50.48
C ASP A 91 -25.24 94.21 49.43
N ILE A 92 -26.43 94.61 48.94
CA ILE A 92 -26.61 95.71 47.99
C ILE A 92 -27.33 96.92 48.60
N ARG A 93 -27.49 96.98 49.92
CA ARG A 93 -28.13 98.13 50.58
C ARG A 93 -27.29 99.39 50.36
N GLY A 94 -27.92 100.44 49.81
CA GLY A 94 -27.23 101.67 49.41
C GLY A 94 -26.26 101.52 48.23
N ARG A 95 -26.37 100.45 47.42
CA ARG A 95 -25.46 100.14 46.31
C ARG A 95 -26.22 99.78 45.04
N THR A 96 -25.56 99.83 43.88
CA THR A 96 -26.10 99.25 42.65
C THR A 96 -26.00 97.72 42.70
N PRO A 97 -26.92 96.97 42.07
CA PRO A 97 -26.83 95.50 41.98
C PRO A 97 -25.55 95.00 41.28
N SER A 98 -24.88 95.86 40.52
CA SER A 98 -23.59 95.60 39.86
C SER A 98 -22.36 95.69 40.78
N GLN A 99 -22.49 96.24 41.99
CA GLN A 99 -21.37 96.43 42.94
C GLN A 99 -21.75 96.02 44.39
N PRO A 100 -22.14 94.75 44.61
CA PRO A 100 -22.45 94.22 45.94
C PRO A 100 -21.23 94.30 46.87
N LYS A 101 -21.49 94.47 48.17
CA LYS A 101 -20.50 94.11 49.19
C LYS A 101 -20.57 92.59 49.37
N LEU A 102 -19.46 91.91 49.11
CA LEU A 102 -19.29 90.48 49.34
C LEU A 102 -18.42 90.23 50.57
N TRP A 103 -18.74 89.20 51.34
CA TRP A 103 -17.87 88.68 52.39
C TRP A 103 -18.09 87.16 52.55
N SER A 104 -17.03 86.44 52.92
CA SER A 104 -17.01 85.00 53.12
C SER A 104 -16.16 84.70 54.35
N SER A 105 -16.63 83.81 55.24
CA SER A 105 -15.92 83.50 56.48
C SER A 105 -14.63 82.70 56.20
N PRO A 106 -13.45 83.16 56.67
CA PRO A 106 -12.19 82.44 56.50
C PRO A 106 -12.15 81.04 57.13
N SER A 107 -12.92 80.80 58.20
CA SER A 107 -13.04 79.50 58.87
C SER A 107 -14.01 78.54 58.19
N GLY A 108 -14.87 79.04 57.29
CA GLY A 108 -15.85 78.26 56.55
C GLY A 108 -15.46 78.03 55.09
N PHE A 109 -16.15 78.72 54.17
CA PHE A 109 -15.86 78.58 52.74
C PHE A 109 -14.56 79.30 52.32
N GLY A 110 -14.13 80.33 53.04
CA GLY A 110 -12.97 81.16 52.67
C GLY A 110 -13.12 81.74 51.27
N SER A 111 -12.04 81.71 50.47
CA SER A 111 -12.02 82.18 49.08
C SER A 111 -12.68 81.22 48.07
N ARG A 112 -13.32 80.12 48.51
CA ARG A 112 -13.93 79.11 47.63
C ARG A 112 -15.37 79.43 47.20
N ALA A 113 -16.07 80.33 47.89
CA ALA A 113 -17.48 80.62 47.66
C ALA A 113 -17.73 81.91 46.86
N TYR A 114 -18.67 81.84 45.90
CA TYR A 114 -19.02 82.93 44.99
C TYR A 114 -20.54 82.96 44.73
N PHE A 115 -21.23 84.02 45.18
CA PHE A 115 -22.69 84.14 44.97
C PHE A 115 -23.02 84.76 43.60
N ARG A 116 -23.92 84.11 42.85
CA ARG A 116 -24.44 84.57 41.56
C ARG A 116 -25.91 84.95 41.70
N ALA A 117 -26.16 86.20 42.10
CA ALA A 117 -27.49 86.78 42.24
C ALA A 117 -28.29 86.87 40.91
N THR A 118 -27.62 86.81 39.76
CA THR A 118 -28.24 86.84 38.42
C THR A 118 -28.58 85.46 37.84
N ALA A 119 -28.31 84.37 38.58
CA ALA A 119 -28.84 83.06 38.23
C ALA A 119 -30.31 82.95 38.65
N VAL A 120 -31.07 82.05 38.01
CA VAL A 120 -32.49 81.80 38.31
C VAL A 120 -32.70 80.31 38.62
N PRO A 121 -32.95 79.92 39.89
CA PRO A 121 -32.77 80.74 41.11
C PRO A 121 -31.31 81.15 41.32
N ALA A 122 -31.06 82.11 42.20
CA ALA A 122 -29.68 82.51 42.51
C ALA A 122 -28.92 81.35 43.18
N ILE A 123 -27.60 81.31 43.00
CA ILE A 123 -26.77 80.21 43.51
C ILE A 123 -25.53 80.71 44.24
N LEU A 124 -25.19 80.06 45.35
CA LEU A 124 -23.84 80.11 45.92
C LEU A 124 -23.03 78.99 45.27
N LEU A 125 -22.07 79.35 44.42
CA LEU A 125 -21.08 78.40 43.91
C LEU A 125 -20.03 78.15 44.98
N LEU A 126 -19.68 76.90 45.21
CA LEU A 126 -18.59 76.48 46.08
C LEU A 126 -17.58 75.67 45.27
N ASP A 127 -16.37 76.20 45.12
CA ASP A 127 -15.26 75.56 44.43
C ASP A 127 -14.49 74.61 45.36
N ASN A 128 -13.89 73.55 44.80
CA ASN A 128 -13.08 72.57 45.53
C ASN A 128 -13.78 72.07 46.81
N VAL A 129 -14.93 71.42 46.63
CA VAL A 129 -15.73 70.83 47.70
C VAL A 129 -14.92 69.77 48.47
N SER A 130 -15.02 69.80 49.79
CA SER A 130 -14.38 68.88 50.73
C SER A 130 -15.44 68.12 51.54
N THR A 131 -15.12 66.97 52.12
CA THR A 131 -16.06 66.20 52.96
C THR A 131 -16.55 66.97 54.18
N ALA A 132 -15.75 67.91 54.71
CA ALA A 132 -16.11 68.80 55.81
C ALA A 132 -17.17 69.87 55.44
N ASP A 133 -17.39 70.12 54.14
CA ASP A 133 -18.46 70.98 53.66
C ASP A 133 -19.84 70.30 53.77
N THR A 134 -19.94 69.03 54.18
CA THR A 134 -21.24 68.38 54.43
C THR A 134 -22.03 69.06 55.55
N GLY A 135 -23.36 69.08 55.45
CA GLY A 135 -24.27 69.56 56.49
C GLY A 135 -25.45 70.38 55.97
N ILE A 136 -26.26 70.91 56.88
CA ILE A 136 -27.41 71.76 56.54
C ILE A 136 -26.99 73.23 56.60
N TYR A 137 -27.26 73.93 55.50
CA TYR A 137 -27.04 75.35 55.33
C TYR A 137 -28.38 76.08 55.30
N ARG A 138 -28.42 77.34 55.77
CA ARG A 138 -29.60 78.20 55.69
C ARG A 138 -29.27 79.43 54.87
N CYS A 139 -29.92 79.60 53.73
CA CYS A 139 -29.96 80.88 53.04
C CYS A 139 -31.11 81.72 53.58
N ARG A 140 -30.83 82.98 53.91
CA ARG A 140 -31.81 84.01 54.29
C ARG A 140 -31.72 85.14 53.27
N VAL A 141 -32.87 85.55 52.74
CA VAL A 141 -33.00 86.68 51.81
C VAL A 141 -33.86 87.74 52.45
N ASP A 142 -33.27 88.91 52.70
CA ASP A 142 -33.97 90.11 53.11
C ASP A 142 -34.22 90.96 51.85
N PHE A 143 -35.48 91.23 51.54
CA PHE A 143 -35.89 92.11 50.43
C PHE A 143 -35.92 93.58 50.86
N ARG A 144 -36.36 94.50 49.99
CA ARG A 144 -36.55 95.90 50.38
C ARG A 144 -37.92 96.11 51.03
N ASN A 145 -38.95 95.46 50.48
CA ASN A 145 -40.35 95.64 50.90
C ASN A 145 -41.03 94.31 51.30
N SER A 146 -40.66 93.19 50.68
CA SER A 146 -41.23 91.86 50.96
C SER A 146 -40.69 91.24 52.27
N PRO A 147 -41.44 90.34 52.92
CA PRO A 147 -40.95 89.61 54.10
C PRO A 147 -39.66 88.82 53.84
N THR A 148 -38.81 88.70 54.87
CA THR A 148 -37.59 87.88 54.83
C THR A 148 -37.92 86.42 54.52
N ARG A 149 -37.35 85.88 53.44
CA ARG A 149 -37.49 84.47 53.07
C ARG A 149 -36.31 83.64 53.57
N ASN A 150 -36.57 82.39 53.93
CA ASN A 150 -35.56 81.42 54.33
C ASN A 150 -35.66 80.15 53.47
N LEU A 151 -34.53 79.55 53.16
CA LEU A 151 -34.40 78.25 52.49
C LEU A 151 -33.32 77.45 53.20
N ARG A 152 -33.63 76.21 53.60
CA ARG A 152 -32.62 75.25 54.06
C ARG A 152 -32.07 74.49 52.86
N VAL A 153 -30.78 74.19 52.88
CA VAL A 153 -30.08 73.41 51.86
C VAL A 153 -29.31 72.32 52.58
N ASN A 154 -29.83 71.09 52.54
CA ASN A 154 -29.12 69.92 53.01
C ASN A 154 -28.09 69.52 51.94
N PHE A 155 -26.82 69.79 52.21
CA PHE A 155 -25.72 69.57 51.28
C PHE A 155 -24.93 68.32 51.67
N THR A 156 -25.00 67.29 50.83
CA THR A 156 -24.24 66.05 50.98
C THR A 156 -23.03 66.06 50.05
N VAL A 157 -21.90 65.55 50.55
CA VAL A 157 -20.65 65.51 49.79
C VAL A 157 -20.31 64.08 49.41
N ILE A 158 -20.45 63.78 48.12
CA ILE A 158 -20.18 62.47 47.54
C ILE A 158 -18.68 62.31 47.30
N THR A 159 -18.11 61.25 47.86
CA THR A 159 -16.74 60.81 47.59
C THR A 159 -16.78 59.74 46.50
N PRO A 160 -16.12 59.91 45.33
CA PRO A 160 -16.05 58.86 44.32
C PRO A 160 -15.33 57.59 44.82
N PRO A 161 -15.65 56.40 44.30
CA PRO A 161 -14.94 55.17 44.64
C PRO A 161 -13.52 55.12 44.02
N ASN A 162 -12.69 54.19 44.48
CA ASN A 162 -11.41 53.89 43.83
C ASN A 162 -11.61 53.24 42.45
N ARG A 163 -10.53 53.14 41.66
CA ARG A 163 -10.54 52.37 40.41
C ARG A 163 -10.74 50.87 40.68
N PRO A 164 -11.62 50.19 39.94
CA PRO A 164 -11.83 48.76 40.13
C PRO A 164 -10.59 47.91 39.84
N VAL A 165 -10.49 46.80 40.56
CA VAL A 165 -9.57 45.69 40.29
C VAL A 165 -10.39 44.54 39.72
N ILE A 166 -9.85 43.85 38.72
CA ILE A 166 -10.40 42.58 38.20
C ILE A 166 -9.40 41.49 38.61
N ILE A 167 -9.91 40.35 39.06
CA ILE A 167 -9.16 39.19 39.53
C ILE A 167 -9.86 37.91 39.04
N ASP A 168 -9.12 36.84 38.75
CA ASP A 168 -9.70 35.51 38.53
C ASP A 168 -10.32 34.98 39.84
N ALA A 169 -11.60 34.60 39.84
CA ALA A 169 -12.33 34.28 41.06
C ALA A 169 -11.93 32.94 41.71
N LYS A 170 -11.35 32.02 40.93
CA LYS A 170 -10.91 30.68 41.39
C LYS A 170 -9.57 30.74 42.13
N THR A 171 -8.63 31.44 41.53
CA THR A 171 -7.23 31.52 41.98
C THR A 171 -6.97 32.71 42.90
N ARG A 172 -7.78 33.78 42.79
CA ARG A 172 -7.51 35.11 43.32
C ARG A 172 -6.17 35.70 42.85
N ASP A 173 -5.63 35.21 41.73
CA ASP A 173 -4.41 35.72 41.13
C ASP A 173 -4.74 36.76 40.04
N HIS A 174 -3.91 37.79 39.97
CA HIS A 174 -3.92 38.80 38.92
C HIS A 174 -3.17 38.31 37.66
N THR A 175 -2.25 37.34 37.79
CA THR A 175 -1.44 36.83 36.67
C THR A 175 -2.22 35.98 35.68
N ARG A 176 -3.21 35.21 36.14
CA ARG A 176 -4.11 34.38 35.29
C ARG A 176 -4.83 35.21 34.22
N LEU A 177 -5.09 36.49 34.47
CA LEU A 177 -5.70 37.43 33.52
C LEU A 177 -4.77 37.84 32.35
N LEU A 178 -3.52 37.38 32.36
CA LEU A 178 -2.54 37.58 31.28
C LEU A 178 -2.38 36.33 30.40
N GLU A 179 -3.03 35.22 30.75
CA GLU A 179 -3.03 33.99 29.97
C GLU A 179 -4.25 33.93 29.03
N PRO A 180 -4.14 33.34 27.83
CA PRO A 180 -5.31 33.10 26.99
C PRO A 180 -6.19 31.98 27.58
N TYR A 181 -7.50 32.22 27.60
CA TYR A 181 -8.54 31.25 27.98
C TYR A 181 -8.85 30.29 26.81
N ASP A 182 -9.43 29.12 27.06
CA ASP A 182 -9.75 28.15 26.01
C ASP A 182 -11.17 28.31 25.44
N GLU A 183 -11.33 28.08 24.12
CA GLU A 183 -12.64 28.03 23.46
C GLU A 183 -13.56 26.97 24.11
N GLY A 184 -14.65 27.42 24.73
CA GLY A 184 -15.56 26.62 25.54
C GLY A 184 -15.41 26.76 27.06
N GLU A 185 -14.36 27.43 27.56
CA GLU A 185 -14.15 27.70 28.99
C GLU A 185 -15.25 28.62 29.57
N THR A 186 -15.49 28.52 30.88
CA THR A 186 -16.36 29.42 31.65
C THR A 186 -15.48 30.41 32.41
N LEU A 187 -15.65 31.70 32.13
CA LEU A 187 -14.98 32.77 32.86
C LEU A 187 -15.66 32.96 34.21
N GLU A 188 -14.87 33.07 35.28
CA GLU A 188 -15.30 33.40 36.63
C GLU A 188 -14.43 34.56 37.12
N LEU A 189 -14.96 35.79 37.06
CA LEU A 189 -14.23 37.04 37.24
C LEU A 189 -14.77 37.83 38.42
N LEU A 190 -13.92 38.11 39.39
CA LEU A 190 -14.22 38.98 40.52
C LEU A 190 -13.83 40.42 40.20
N CYS A 191 -14.77 41.34 40.31
CA CYS A 191 -14.48 42.77 40.38
C CYS A 191 -14.53 43.23 41.84
N GLU A 192 -13.48 43.93 42.29
CA GLU A 192 -13.36 44.46 43.65
C GLU A 192 -13.13 45.97 43.64
N VAL A 193 -13.86 46.70 44.48
CA VAL A 193 -13.82 48.17 44.57
C VAL A 193 -13.85 48.63 46.03
N HIS A 194 -12.87 49.43 46.42
CA HIS A 194 -12.78 50.01 47.76
C HIS A 194 -13.29 51.45 47.80
N GLY A 195 -13.94 51.80 48.90
CA GLY A 195 -14.33 53.18 49.21
C GLY A 195 -15.44 53.73 48.32
N GLY A 196 -15.56 55.06 48.33
CA GLY A 196 -16.72 55.78 47.83
C GLY A 196 -17.80 55.94 48.91
N ASP A 197 -18.37 57.13 48.98
CA ASP A 197 -19.46 57.47 49.90
C ASP A 197 -20.54 58.27 49.12
N PRO A 198 -21.77 57.74 48.95
CA PRO A 198 -22.23 56.42 49.38
C PRO A 198 -21.48 55.27 48.66
N ARG A 199 -21.56 54.05 49.20
CA ARG A 199 -20.93 52.86 48.57
C ARG A 199 -21.46 52.64 47.14
N PRO A 200 -20.60 52.30 46.16
CA PRO A 200 -20.99 52.21 44.75
C PRO A 200 -21.89 51.00 44.44
N SER A 201 -22.53 51.06 43.28
CA SER A 201 -22.97 49.88 42.52
C SER A 201 -21.88 49.45 41.53
N LEU A 202 -21.81 48.15 41.24
CA LEU A 202 -20.87 47.56 40.28
C LEU A 202 -21.61 46.86 39.15
N ILE A 203 -21.25 47.20 37.92
CA ILE A 203 -21.88 46.67 36.70
C ILE A 203 -20.78 46.19 35.75
N TRP A 204 -20.91 44.97 35.23
CA TRP A 204 -20.10 44.46 34.14
C TRP A 204 -20.74 44.75 32.78
N TYR A 205 -19.89 45.15 31.84
CA TYR A 205 -20.23 45.31 30.43
C TYR A 205 -19.36 44.39 29.58
N LEU A 206 -19.95 43.79 28.55
CA LEU A 206 -19.25 43.23 27.40
C LEU A 206 -19.40 44.23 26.25
N GLU A 207 -18.30 44.79 25.76
CA GLU A 207 -18.26 45.98 24.90
C GLU A 207 -19.07 47.16 25.49
N ASN A 208 -20.35 47.28 25.11
CA ASN A 208 -21.28 48.30 25.58
C ASN A 208 -22.58 47.72 26.16
N THR A 209 -22.74 46.39 26.20
CA THR A 209 -23.93 45.72 26.75
C THR A 209 -23.69 45.29 28.19
N VAL A 210 -24.62 45.61 29.10
CA VAL A 210 -24.62 45.08 30.47
C VAL A 210 -24.77 43.56 30.41
N ILE A 211 -23.90 42.85 31.13
CA ILE A 211 -23.94 41.38 31.26
C ILE A 211 -24.27 40.93 32.69
N ASP A 212 -23.96 41.75 33.70
CA ASP A 212 -24.25 41.49 35.11
C ASP A 212 -24.25 42.82 35.88
N ASP A 213 -25.32 43.12 36.62
CA ASP A 213 -25.47 44.29 37.50
C ASP A 213 -25.66 43.92 38.98
N SER A 214 -25.44 42.65 39.35
CA SER A 214 -25.54 42.16 40.71
C SER A 214 -24.29 42.48 41.54
N TYR A 215 -24.43 43.05 42.73
CA TYR A 215 -23.26 43.41 43.56
C TYR A 215 -23.53 43.24 45.05
N GLU A 216 -22.47 42.85 45.77
CA GLU A 216 -22.47 42.68 47.23
C GLU A 216 -21.61 43.75 47.90
N GLN A 217 -22.13 44.39 48.94
CA GLN A 217 -21.41 45.41 49.71
C GLN A 217 -20.90 44.83 51.04
N GLN A 218 -19.66 44.36 51.05
CA GLN A 218 -19.05 43.61 52.15
C GLN A 218 -18.61 44.51 53.33
N ASN A 219 -18.34 43.85 54.46
CA ASN A 219 -17.76 44.51 55.64
C ASN A 219 -16.32 44.97 55.34
N GLY A 220 -15.94 46.17 55.81
CA GLY A 220 -14.63 46.77 55.52
C GLY A 220 -14.62 47.81 54.40
N GLY A 221 -15.79 48.21 53.87
CA GLY A 221 -15.88 49.29 52.87
C GLY A 221 -15.54 48.85 51.44
N VAL A 222 -15.74 47.56 51.16
CA VAL A 222 -15.52 46.93 49.85
C VAL A 222 -16.87 46.64 49.19
N THR A 223 -16.96 46.84 47.88
CA THR A 223 -18.06 46.31 47.06
C THR A 223 -17.47 45.33 46.05
N VAL A 224 -18.17 44.23 45.80
CA VAL A 224 -17.75 43.20 44.83
C VAL A 224 -18.88 42.79 43.90
N ASN A 225 -18.51 42.30 42.71
CA ASN A 225 -19.39 41.65 41.75
C ASN A 225 -18.62 40.44 41.16
N ASN A 226 -19.24 39.25 41.12
CA ASN A 226 -18.60 37.99 40.72
C ASN A 226 -19.27 37.42 39.45
N LEU A 227 -18.79 37.84 38.29
CA LEU A 227 -19.32 37.47 36.99
C LEU A 227 -18.98 36.01 36.66
N THR A 228 -20.01 35.21 36.38
CA THR A 228 -19.86 33.88 35.77
C THR A 228 -20.38 33.91 34.33
N PHE A 229 -19.47 33.84 33.36
CA PHE A 229 -19.80 33.91 31.94
C PHE A 229 -19.43 32.58 31.22
N PRO A 230 -20.41 31.71 30.93
CA PRO A 230 -20.15 30.36 30.43
C PRO A 230 -19.84 30.29 28.94
N SER A 231 -19.03 29.29 28.56
CA SER A 231 -18.78 28.86 27.18
C SER A 231 -18.35 29.98 26.23
N ILE A 232 -17.17 30.57 26.48
CA ILE A 232 -16.60 31.56 25.57
C ILE A 232 -16.36 31.00 24.16
N GLY A 233 -16.69 31.78 23.15
CA GLY A 233 -16.51 31.42 21.74
C GLY A 233 -15.66 32.42 20.98
N ARG A 234 -15.39 32.10 19.71
CA ARG A 234 -14.58 32.89 18.75
C ARG A 234 -14.97 34.36 18.68
N GLN A 235 -16.27 34.63 18.78
CA GLN A 235 -16.85 35.97 18.74
C GLN A 235 -16.47 36.85 19.95
N HIS A 236 -15.86 36.28 20.99
CA HIS A 236 -15.33 37.01 22.15
C HIS A 236 -13.81 37.26 22.07
N LEU A 237 -13.11 36.85 21.00
CA LEU A 237 -11.68 37.12 20.86
C LEU A 237 -11.42 38.62 20.71
N ASN A 238 -10.52 39.17 21.54
CA ASN A 238 -10.28 40.60 21.74
C ASN A 238 -11.48 41.39 22.30
N ALA A 239 -12.55 40.72 22.74
CA ALA A 239 -13.71 41.41 23.30
C ALA A 239 -13.39 42.04 24.66
N ARG A 240 -14.06 43.15 24.94
CA ARG A 240 -13.73 44.09 26.01
C ARG A 240 -14.69 43.91 27.16
N ILE A 241 -14.25 43.23 28.21
CA ILE A 241 -14.99 43.15 29.48
C ILE A 241 -14.61 44.35 30.34
N ILE A 242 -15.60 45.10 30.81
CA ILE A 242 -15.41 46.31 31.61
C ILE A 242 -16.19 46.17 32.92
N CYS A 243 -15.50 46.19 34.07
CA CYS A 243 -16.18 46.46 35.34
C CYS A 243 -16.26 47.97 35.56
N GLN A 244 -17.45 48.46 35.87
CA GLN A 244 -17.73 49.88 36.11
C GLN A 244 -18.35 50.08 37.50
N ALA A 245 -17.80 51.04 38.25
CA ALA A 245 -18.25 51.44 39.58
C ALA A 245 -18.81 52.86 39.57
N SER A 246 -20.04 53.04 40.08
CA SER A 246 -20.67 54.34 40.21
C SER A 246 -21.40 54.50 41.54
N ASN A 247 -21.32 55.70 42.12
CA ASN A 247 -22.17 56.11 43.24
C ASN A 247 -22.89 57.46 42.98
N THR A 248 -22.72 58.06 41.81
CA THR A 248 -23.37 59.31 41.44
C THR A 248 -23.33 59.58 39.93
N ASN A 249 -24.34 60.27 39.42
CA ASN A 249 -24.36 60.80 38.05
C ASN A 249 -23.62 62.16 37.94
N LEU A 250 -23.13 62.72 39.06
CA LEU A 250 -22.37 63.98 39.10
C LEU A 250 -20.87 63.79 38.80
N ALA A 251 -20.43 62.54 38.57
CA ALA A 251 -19.06 62.20 38.22
C ALA A 251 -19.01 61.09 37.16
N PRO A 252 -17.96 61.05 36.32
CA PRO A 252 -17.72 59.87 35.49
C PRO A 252 -17.44 58.67 36.41
N PRO A 253 -18.05 57.50 36.15
CA PRO A 253 -17.80 56.30 36.92
C PRO A 253 -16.33 55.87 36.80
N GLN A 254 -15.83 55.13 37.79
CA GLN A 254 -14.51 54.50 37.67
C GLN A 254 -14.66 53.14 36.98
N ALA A 255 -13.78 52.83 36.03
CA ALA A 255 -13.87 51.60 35.25
C ALA A 255 -12.51 50.93 35.07
N LYS A 256 -12.53 49.60 34.91
CA LYS A 256 -11.38 48.76 34.61
C LYS A 256 -11.71 47.86 33.42
N LEU A 257 -10.84 47.88 32.41
CA LEU A 257 -10.93 47.07 31.20
C LEU A 257 -10.06 45.81 31.32
N LEU A 258 -10.62 44.68 30.88
CA LEU A 258 -9.97 43.44 30.51
C LEU A 258 -10.24 43.20 29.02
N ILE A 259 -9.24 42.74 28.27
CA ILE A 259 -9.39 42.33 26.87
C ILE A 259 -9.23 40.80 26.84
N LEU A 260 -10.21 40.08 26.30
CA LEU A 260 -10.18 38.62 26.27
C LEU A 260 -9.22 38.10 25.21
N ASP A 261 -8.17 37.42 25.66
CA ASP A 261 -7.32 36.59 24.83
C ASP A 261 -7.82 35.13 24.86
N ILE A 262 -7.98 34.48 23.70
CA ILE A 262 -8.62 33.16 23.58
C ILE A 262 -7.84 32.22 22.65
N ASN A 263 -7.53 31.01 23.13
CA ASN A 263 -7.06 29.89 22.33
C ASN A 263 -8.25 29.30 21.54
N LEU A 264 -8.16 29.28 20.22
CA LEU A 264 -9.18 28.77 19.31
C LEU A 264 -8.74 27.43 18.69
N ARG A 265 -9.63 26.44 18.63
CA ARG A 265 -9.35 25.17 17.93
C ARG A 265 -9.28 25.39 16.40
N PRO A 266 -8.74 24.45 15.61
CA PRO A 266 -8.85 24.50 14.16
C PRO A 266 -10.33 24.42 13.72
N LEU A 267 -10.72 25.18 12.70
CA LEU A 267 -12.10 25.22 12.18
C LEU A 267 -12.27 24.37 10.91
N THR A 268 -11.25 24.37 10.05
CA THR A 268 -11.23 23.59 8.81
C THR A 268 -9.94 22.80 8.69
N VAL A 269 -9.99 21.64 8.06
CA VAL A 269 -8.82 20.90 7.58
C VAL A 269 -9.19 20.28 6.23
N GLN A 270 -8.33 20.40 5.23
CA GLN A 270 -8.56 19.88 3.88
C GLN A 270 -7.22 19.44 3.26
N ILE A 271 -7.17 18.20 2.80
CA ILE A 271 -6.12 17.69 1.93
C ILE A 271 -6.37 18.22 0.51
N LEU A 272 -5.40 18.94 -0.04
CA LEU A 272 -5.43 19.53 -1.36
C LEU A 272 -4.66 18.67 -2.37
N ASN A 273 -4.82 18.96 -3.66
CA ASN A 273 -4.10 18.27 -4.75
C ASN A 273 -4.34 16.74 -4.83
N LYS A 274 -5.46 16.23 -4.27
CA LYS A 274 -5.88 14.82 -4.33
C LYS A 274 -5.94 14.33 -5.79
N LYS A 275 -5.07 13.39 -6.18
CA LYS A 275 -5.09 12.76 -7.51
C LYS A 275 -6.16 11.66 -7.58
N ARG A 276 -6.66 11.34 -8.78
CA ARG A 276 -7.64 10.24 -8.99
C ARG A 276 -7.03 8.83 -8.85
N GLN A 277 -5.73 8.71 -9.10
CA GLN A 277 -4.94 7.49 -9.01
C GLN A 277 -3.47 7.84 -8.76
N LEU A 278 -2.72 6.90 -8.17
CA LEU A 278 -1.28 7.01 -7.92
C LEU A 278 -0.61 5.67 -8.27
N SER A 279 0.40 5.63 -9.14
CA SER A 279 1.25 4.42 -9.25
C SER A 279 2.10 4.25 -8.00
N ALA A 280 2.22 3.01 -7.51
CA ALA A 280 3.11 2.59 -6.43
C ALA A 280 4.59 2.90 -6.74
N ASP A 281 5.42 2.92 -5.70
CA ASP A 281 6.87 3.15 -5.74
C ASP A 281 7.34 4.50 -6.32
N ARG A 282 6.40 5.37 -6.73
CA ARG A 282 6.66 6.74 -7.17
C ARG A 282 6.44 7.75 -6.05
N SER A 283 7.26 8.79 -6.01
CA SER A 283 7.13 9.88 -5.04
C SER A 283 6.02 10.87 -5.46
N TYR A 284 5.18 11.26 -4.51
CA TYR A 284 4.16 12.29 -4.66
C TYR A 284 4.23 13.28 -3.51
N GLU A 285 3.90 14.54 -3.79
CA GLU A 285 3.67 15.56 -2.77
C GLU A 285 2.18 15.82 -2.64
N VAL A 286 1.71 15.89 -1.39
CA VAL A 286 0.32 16.15 -1.03
C VAL A 286 0.32 17.28 0.00
N GLU A 287 -0.56 18.25 -0.22
CA GLU A 287 -0.72 19.40 0.66
C GLU A 287 -1.93 19.18 1.56
N CYS A 288 -1.87 19.68 2.79
CA CYS A 288 -3.04 19.79 3.68
C CYS A 288 -3.04 21.16 4.32
N LYS A 289 -4.18 21.86 4.23
CA LYS A 289 -4.37 23.21 4.75
C LYS A 289 -5.42 23.20 5.84
N THR A 290 -5.13 23.90 6.94
CA THR A 290 -6.05 24.09 8.07
C THR A 290 -6.11 25.56 8.48
N SER A 291 -7.27 26.03 8.92
CA SER A 291 -7.49 27.44 9.27
C SER A 291 -8.31 27.62 10.55
N GLY A 292 -8.24 28.83 11.12
CA GLY A 292 -9.06 29.25 12.26
C GLY A 292 -8.56 28.79 13.64
N SER A 293 -7.39 28.14 13.72
CA SER A 293 -6.72 27.83 14.99
C SER A 293 -5.94 29.04 15.51
N ARG A 294 -5.90 29.21 16.83
CA ARG A 294 -5.04 30.19 17.51
C ARG A 294 -4.56 29.61 18.85
N PRO A 295 -3.26 29.41 19.12
CA PRO A 295 -2.14 29.52 18.17
C PRO A 295 -2.27 28.58 16.96
N GLU A 296 -1.31 28.67 16.04
CA GLU A 296 -1.21 27.83 14.85
C GLU A 296 -1.44 26.33 15.13
N ALA A 297 -2.21 25.68 14.26
CA ALA A 297 -2.55 24.27 14.43
C ALA A 297 -1.33 23.39 14.18
N GLN A 298 -1.13 22.39 15.04
CA GLN A 298 -0.20 21.30 14.76
C GLN A 298 -0.84 20.35 13.74
N VAL A 299 -0.22 20.26 12.56
CA VAL A 299 -0.66 19.37 11.47
C VAL A 299 0.18 18.09 11.48
N SER A 300 -0.49 16.94 11.40
CA SER A 300 0.13 15.62 11.37
C SER A 300 -0.52 14.70 10.33
N TRP A 301 0.28 13.83 9.71
CA TRP A 301 -0.15 12.91 8.67
C TRP A 301 -0.12 11.46 9.13
N TRP A 302 -1.14 10.69 8.73
CA TRP A 302 -1.34 9.30 9.16
C TRP A 302 -1.74 8.42 7.97
N LYS A 303 -1.18 7.21 7.90
CA LYS A 303 -1.48 6.17 6.89
C LYS A 303 -2.09 4.99 7.63
N GLY A 304 -3.43 4.91 7.62
CA GLY A 304 -4.16 4.18 8.68
C GLY A 304 -3.68 4.62 10.07
N PHE A 305 -3.35 3.67 10.95
CA PHE A 305 -2.85 3.96 12.30
C PHE A 305 -1.36 4.41 12.38
N LYS A 306 -0.62 4.47 11.27
CA LYS A 306 0.84 4.76 11.25
C LYS A 306 1.13 6.26 10.98
N PRO A 307 1.76 7.02 11.91
CA PRO A 307 2.06 8.44 11.71
C PRO A 307 3.31 8.70 10.86
N LEU A 308 3.21 9.57 9.84
CA LEU A 308 4.23 9.83 8.81
C LEU A 308 5.20 10.98 9.15
N ARG A 309 5.59 11.12 10.42
CA ARG A 309 6.30 12.31 10.96
C ARG A 309 7.57 12.76 10.22
N LYS A 310 8.33 11.85 9.60
CA LYS A 310 9.65 12.16 9.02
C LYS A 310 9.63 12.72 7.59
N LYS A 311 8.46 12.82 6.94
CA LYS A 311 8.35 13.27 5.52
C LYS A 311 7.42 14.47 5.29
N ALA A 312 6.99 15.14 6.37
CA ALA A 312 6.12 16.31 6.30
C ALA A 312 6.90 17.60 6.60
N LYS A 313 6.60 18.68 5.87
CA LYS A 313 7.10 20.04 6.11
C LYS A 313 5.90 20.93 6.45
N ASN A 314 5.93 21.57 7.62
CA ASN A 314 4.88 22.48 8.06
C ASN A 314 5.30 23.93 7.80
N PHE A 315 4.36 24.73 7.32
CA PHE A 315 4.49 26.15 7.01
C PHE A 315 3.28 26.87 7.62
N SER A 316 3.49 27.85 8.48
CA SER A 316 2.41 28.71 8.99
C SER A 316 2.35 30.03 8.24
N ASP A 317 1.13 30.41 7.88
CA ASP A 317 0.73 31.74 7.47
C ASP A 317 -0.22 32.31 8.54
N THR A 318 -0.29 33.63 8.62
CA THR A 318 -1.08 34.46 9.53
C THR A 318 -2.47 33.94 9.91
N ASN A 319 -3.16 33.25 9.00
CA ASN A 319 -4.51 32.71 9.20
C ASN A 319 -4.64 31.18 8.96
N SER A 320 -3.57 30.48 8.58
CA SER A 320 -3.63 29.05 8.24
C SER A 320 -2.29 28.32 8.34
N THR A 321 -2.30 27.12 8.93
CA THR A 321 -1.17 26.18 8.81
C THR A 321 -1.34 25.34 7.56
N THR A 322 -0.25 25.16 6.81
CA THR A 322 -0.17 24.29 5.63
C THR A 322 0.92 23.24 5.85
N SER A 323 0.64 21.98 5.54
CA SER A 323 1.60 20.87 5.65
C SER A 323 1.75 20.17 4.32
N ILE A 324 2.99 20.01 3.84
CA ILE A 324 3.31 19.29 2.62
C ILE A 324 3.96 17.96 3.00
N LEU A 325 3.31 16.85 2.65
CA LEU A 325 3.81 15.49 2.80
C LEU A 325 4.39 15.00 1.48
N THR A 326 5.68 14.66 1.45
CA THR A 326 6.29 13.89 0.36
C THR A 326 6.19 12.40 0.71
N PHE A 327 5.43 11.59 -0.02
CA PHE A 327 5.30 10.15 0.26
C PHE A 327 5.39 9.27 -0.99
N VAL A 328 5.66 8.00 -0.75
CA VAL A 328 5.69 6.94 -1.76
C VAL A 328 4.63 5.93 -1.30
N PRO A 329 3.62 5.61 -2.13
CA PRO A 329 2.62 4.61 -1.81
C PRO A 329 3.12 3.21 -2.19
N GLU A 330 2.74 2.23 -1.37
CA GLU A 330 3.01 0.80 -1.56
C GLU A 330 1.74 0.12 -2.15
N ALA A 331 1.86 -1.08 -2.74
CA ALA A 331 0.67 -1.83 -3.21
C ALA A 331 -0.36 -2.07 -2.09
N GLU A 332 0.12 -2.28 -0.86
CA GLU A 332 -0.67 -2.40 0.36
C GLU A 332 -1.47 -1.13 0.73
N ASP A 333 -1.15 0.03 0.14
CA ASP A 333 -1.88 1.28 0.37
C ASP A 333 -3.13 1.42 -0.49
N HIS A 334 -3.40 0.49 -1.41
CA HIS A 334 -4.65 0.48 -2.16
C HIS A 334 -5.85 0.39 -1.21
N ASP A 335 -6.86 1.23 -1.44
CA ASP A 335 -8.07 1.39 -0.62
C ASP A 335 -7.86 1.86 0.84
N ASN A 336 -6.61 1.97 1.31
CA ASN A 336 -6.30 2.56 2.61
C ASN A 336 -6.50 4.08 2.62
N GLN A 337 -6.63 4.66 3.82
CA GLN A 337 -6.81 6.09 4.00
C GLN A 337 -5.50 6.81 4.38
N LEU A 338 -5.18 7.86 3.63
CA LEU A 338 -4.28 8.93 4.06
C LEU A 338 -5.12 9.98 4.81
N ILE A 339 -4.76 10.25 6.05
CA ILE A 339 -5.46 11.18 6.94
C ILE A 339 -4.54 12.35 7.28
N CYS A 340 -5.07 13.57 7.17
CA CYS A 340 -4.45 14.78 7.70
C CYS A 340 -5.23 15.24 8.93
N ARG A 341 -4.53 15.33 10.06
CA ARG A 341 -5.07 15.73 11.37
C ARG A 341 -4.52 17.09 11.75
N ALA A 342 -5.40 18.02 12.10
CA ALA A 342 -5.08 19.32 12.68
C ALA A 342 -5.57 19.39 14.14
N GLU A 343 -4.73 19.93 15.02
CA GLU A 343 -4.96 19.94 16.47
C GLU A 343 -4.36 21.20 17.10
N ASN A 344 -5.02 21.78 18.10
CA ASN A 344 -4.45 22.86 18.93
C ASN A 344 -4.15 22.29 20.33
N PRO A 345 -2.88 22.08 20.71
CA PRO A 345 -2.53 21.41 21.96
C PRO A 345 -2.83 22.23 23.23
N ARG A 346 -3.31 23.47 23.11
CA ARG A 346 -3.86 24.23 24.23
C ARG A 346 -5.31 23.84 24.53
N VAL A 347 -6.15 23.77 23.49
CA VAL A 347 -7.59 23.56 23.62
C VAL A 347 -7.92 22.07 23.64
N THR A 348 -8.63 21.62 24.67
CA THR A 348 -9.11 20.22 24.74
C THR A 348 -10.09 19.88 23.61
N ASN A 349 -10.07 18.63 23.12
CA ASN A 349 -10.94 18.15 22.04
C ASN A 349 -10.86 19.01 20.74
N SER A 350 -9.70 19.58 20.45
CA SER A 350 -9.44 20.44 19.29
C SER A 350 -9.11 19.69 17.99
N ILE A 351 -9.23 18.36 17.98
CA ILE A 351 -8.83 17.51 16.86
C ILE A 351 -9.88 17.56 15.74
N ILE A 352 -9.45 17.88 14.52
CA ILE A 352 -10.23 17.67 13.29
C ILE A 352 -9.37 17.00 12.22
N GLU A 353 -9.99 16.18 11.38
CA GLU A 353 -9.29 15.34 10.40
C GLU A 353 -9.99 15.37 9.02
N ASP A 354 -9.22 15.43 7.93
CA ASP A 354 -9.68 15.12 6.56
C ASP A 354 -9.01 13.83 6.09
N SER A 355 -9.71 13.06 5.25
CA SER A 355 -9.26 11.76 4.75
C SER A 355 -9.28 11.69 3.23
N TRP A 356 -8.43 10.82 2.70
CA TRP A 356 -8.36 10.49 1.29
C TRP A 356 -8.12 8.99 1.15
N ARG A 357 -9.14 8.26 0.66
CA ARG A 357 -9.02 6.86 0.23
C ARG A 357 -8.13 6.78 -1.01
N LEU A 358 -7.05 6.04 -0.91
CA LEU A 358 -6.00 5.98 -1.93
C LEU A 358 -6.32 4.93 -3.01
N ASN A 359 -6.51 5.37 -4.25
CA ASN A 359 -6.51 4.48 -5.40
C ASN A 359 -5.07 4.28 -5.89
N ILE A 360 -4.38 3.28 -5.33
CA ILE A 360 -3.01 2.94 -5.74
C ILE A 360 -3.04 1.94 -6.89
N HIS A 361 -2.39 2.28 -7.99
CA HIS A 361 -2.07 1.36 -9.09
C HIS A 361 -0.74 0.67 -8.80
N TYR A 362 -0.63 -0.63 -9.06
CA TYR A 362 0.58 -1.42 -8.83
C TYR A 362 0.69 -2.57 -9.86
N VAL A 363 1.91 -3.04 -10.11
CA VAL A 363 2.13 -4.23 -10.95
C VAL A 363 1.45 -5.46 -10.35
N PRO A 364 1.03 -6.46 -11.13
CA PRO A 364 0.33 -7.62 -10.58
C PRO A 364 1.16 -8.38 -9.54
N ILE A 365 0.49 -8.99 -8.57
CA ILE A 365 1.07 -9.90 -7.58
C ILE A 365 0.43 -11.27 -7.80
N ALA A 366 1.12 -12.11 -8.57
CA ALA A 366 0.67 -13.45 -8.93
C ALA A 366 1.15 -14.50 -7.92
N THR A 367 0.28 -15.42 -7.54
CA THR A 367 0.59 -16.53 -6.64
C THR A 367 0.03 -17.84 -7.19
N LEU A 368 0.91 -18.80 -7.46
CA LEU A 368 0.59 -20.05 -8.13
C LEU A 368 0.47 -21.20 -7.14
N LYS A 369 -0.65 -21.93 -7.21
CA LYS A 369 -0.94 -23.13 -6.41
C LYS A 369 -1.46 -24.26 -7.31
N MET A 370 -1.21 -25.50 -6.92
CA MET A 370 -1.97 -26.65 -7.42
C MET A 370 -3.36 -26.67 -6.75
N GLY A 371 -4.37 -27.18 -7.46
CA GLY A 371 -5.73 -27.30 -6.96
C GLY A 371 -5.86 -28.00 -5.62
N SER A 372 -6.74 -27.51 -4.74
CA SER A 372 -6.83 -27.93 -3.32
C SER A 372 -7.15 -29.41 -3.09
N ASN A 373 -7.74 -30.08 -4.08
CA ASN A 373 -8.10 -31.50 -4.03
C ASN A 373 -6.97 -32.44 -4.47
N LEU A 374 -5.84 -31.91 -4.94
CA LEU A 374 -4.70 -32.67 -5.43
C LEU A 374 -3.56 -32.67 -4.40
N ASN A 375 -2.84 -33.80 -4.30
CA ASN A 375 -1.59 -33.89 -3.54
C ASN A 375 -0.41 -33.88 -4.53
N PRO A 376 0.44 -32.84 -4.54
CA PRO A 376 1.56 -32.73 -5.49
C PRO A 376 2.53 -33.91 -5.45
N ASN A 377 2.63 -34.62 -4.32
CA ASN A 377 3.50 -35.77 -4.17
C ASN A 377 2.92 -37.06 -4.78
N HIS A 378 1.63 -37.13 -5.08
CA HIS A 378 0.95 -38.38 -5.45
C HIS A 378 0.51 -38.46 -6.92
N ILE A 379 0.71 -37.40 -7.71
CA ILE A 379 0.38 -37.35 -9.14
C ILE A 379 1.12 -38.45 -9.91
N LYS A 380 0.40 -39.25 -10.69
CA LYS A 380 0.93 -40.32 -11.55
C LYS A 380 0.57 -40.09 -13.02
N GLU A 381 1.18 -40.85 -13.92
CA GLU A 381 0.79 -40.87 -15.33
C GLU A 381 -0.70 -41.24 -15.48
N GLY A 382 -1.40 -40.47 -16.31
CA GLY A 382 -2.83 -40.58 -16.57
C GLY A 382 -3.75 -39.79 -15.64
N ASP A 383 -3.24 -39.16 -14.58
CA ASP A 383 -4.05 -38.26 -13.72
C ASP A 383 -4.36 -36.92 -14.42
N ASP A 384 -5.45 -36.27 -14.02
CA ASP A 384 -5.75 -34.88 -14.38
C ASP A 384 -5.19 -33.92 -13.31
N VAL A 385 -4.44 -32.90 -13.73
CA VAL A 385 -3.83 -31.88 -12.86
C VAL A 385 -4.40 -30.51 -13.19
N TYR A 386 -4.65 -29.67 -12.18
CA TYR A 386 -4.97 -28.26 -12.40
C TYR A 386 -4.23 -27.33 -11.44
N PHE A 387 -4.00 -26.13 -11.94
CA PHE A 387 -3.30 -25.04 -11.28
C PHE A 387 -4.18 -23.78 -11.25
N GLU A 388 -4.07 -23.03 -10.16
CA GLU A 388 -4.76 -21.77 -9.93
C GLU A 388 -3.70 -20.67 -9.72
N CYS A 389 -3.78 -19.63 -10.55
CA CYS A 389 -2.95 -18.43 -10.48
C CYS A 389 -3.79 -17.28 -9.88
N ASN A 390 -3.71 -17.10 -8.57
CA ASN A 390 -4.40 -16.02 -7.88
C ASN A 390 -3.61 -14.71 -8.04
N VAL A 391 -4.21 -13.73 -8.72
CA VAL A 391 -3.56 -12.46 -9.11
C VAL A 391 -4.23 -11.26 -8.43
N GLN A 392 -3.50 -10.59 -7.53
CA GLN A 392 -3.90 -9.30 -6.98
C GLN A 392 -3.32 -8.19 -7.87
N SER A 393 -4.15 -7.27 -8.38
CA SER A 393 -3.69 -6.21 -9.27
C SER A 393 -4.66 -5.02 -9.29
N ASN A 394 -4.12 -3.80 -9.38
CA ASN A 394 -4.88 -2.61 -9.75
C ASN A 394 -4.08 -1.74 -10.74
N PRO A 395 -4.60 -1.40 -11.93
CA PRO A 395 -5.83 -1.92 -12.53
C PRO A 395 -5.77 -3.45 -12.67
N LYS A 396 -6.93 -4.07 -12.85
CA LYS A 396 -7.01 -5.52 -13.08
C LYS A 396 -6.09 -5.93 -14.21
N ALA A 397 -5.42 -7.08 -14.06
CA ALA A 397 -4.63 -7.68 -15.11
C ALA A 397 -5.47 -7.87 -16.40
N ASN A 398 -4.88 -7.53 -17.56
CA ASN A 398 -5.52 -7.62 -18.87
C ASN A 398 -5.00 -8.80 -19.72
N ARG A 399 -3.88 -9.41 -19.31
CA ARG A 399 -3.36 -10.66 -19.87
C ARG A 399 -2.78 -11.51 -18.73
N LEU A 400 -3.10 -12.80 -18.77
CA LEU A 400 -2.39 -13.85 -18.05
C LEU A 400 -1.75 -14.78 -19.08
N ALA A 401 -0.49 -15.17 -18.86
CA ALA A 401 0.22 -16.18 -19.63
C ALA A 401 0.77 -17.26 -18.69
N TRP A 402 0.90 -18.49 -19.19
CA TRP A 402 1.39 -19.63 -18.42
C TRP A 402 2.70 -20.13 -19.02
N TYR A 403 3.62 -20.59 -18.17
CA TYR A 403 4.95 -21.03 -18.58
C TYR A 403 5.31 -22.36 -17.95
N LYS A 404 5.95 -23.24 -18.72
CA LYS A 404 6.62 -24.47 -18.25
C LYS A 404 8.08 -24.39 -18.64
N ASP A 405 8.99 -24.53 -17.68
CA ASP A 405 10.46 -24.52 -17.92
C ASP A 405 10.93 -23.28 -18.72
N SER A 406 10.30 -22.12 -18.50
CA SER A 406 10.47 -20.84 -19.22
C SER A 406 9.86 -20.74 -20.64
N GLN A 407 9.14 -21.76 -21.14
CA GLN A 407 8.42 -21.72 -22.42
C GLN A 407 6.93 -21.40 -22.22
N GLU A 408 6.37 -20.47 -23.01
CA GLU A 408 4.95 -20.08 -22.92
C GLU A 408 4.03 -21.22 -23.38
N ILE A 409 3.15 -21.67 -22.50
CA ILE A 409 2.15 -22.72 -22.74
C ILE A 409 1.00 -22.14 -23.54
N GLN A 410 0.77 -22.68 -24.73
CA GLN A 410 -0.37 -22.32 -25.58
C GLN A 410 -1.58 -23.22 -25.27
N HIS A 411 -2.79 -22.67 -25.40
CA HIS A 411 -4.01 -23.46 -25.25
C HIS A 411 -4.12 -24.52 -26.36
N ASN A 412 -4.29 -25.79 -25.97
CA ASN A 412 -4.42 -26.91 -26.88
C ASN A 412 -5.25 -28.03 -26.22
N ALA A 413 -6.57 -27.93 -26.29
CA ALA A 413 -7.49 -28.94 -25.77
C ALA A 413 -7.27 -30.34 -26.38
N SER A 414 -6.84 -30.43 -27.64
CA SER A 414 -6.53 -31.71 -28.31
C SER A 414 -5.30 -32.42 -27.75
N SER A 415 -4.46 -31.73 -26.97
CA SER A 415 -3.35 -32.31 -26.20
C SER A 415 -3.58 -32.19 -24.69
N GLY A 416 -4.84 -32.01 -24.25
CA GLY A 416 -5.21 -31.95 -22.83
C GLY A 416 -4.85 -30.64 -22.11
N ILE A 417 -4.41 -29.60 -22.82
CA ILE A 417 -3.94 -28.33 -22.24
C ILE A 417 -5.05 -27.27 -22.32
N ILE A 418 -5.76 -27.05 -21.23
CA ILE A 418 -6.88 -26.10 -21.14
C ILE A 418 -6.44 -24.87 -20.32
N LEU A 419 -6.67 -23.67 -20.86
CA LEU A 419 -6.42 -22.39 -20.19
C LEU A 419 -7.75 -21.67 -19.99
N SER A 420 -8.02 -21.18 -18.78
CA SER A 420 -9.32 -20.60 -18.42
C SER A 420 -9.17 -19.47 -17.38
N ASP A 421 -9.10 -18.22 -17.84
CA ASP A 421 -8.96 -16.99 -17.04
C ASP A 421 -7.76 -16.99 -16.07
N GLN A 422 -7.89 -17.65 -14.93
CA GLN A 422 -6.89 -17.76 -13.86
C GLN A 422 -6.42 -19.21 -13.61
N SER A 423 -6.85 -20.19 -14.41
CA SER A 423 -6.44 -21.60 -14.26
C SER A 423 -5.81 -22.22 -15.52
N LEU A 424 -4.95 -23.20 -15.27
CA LEU A 424 -4.37 -24.13 -16.25
C LEU A 424 -4.77 -25.54 -15.84
N VAL A 425 -5.36 -26.31 -16.75
CA VAL A 425 -5.66 -27.74 -16.58
C VAL A 425 -4.83 -28.55 -17.58
N LEU A 426 -4.24 -29.62 -17.08
CA LEU A 426 -3.47 -30.61 -17.83
C LEU A 426 -4.15 -31.97 -17.66
N GLN A 427 -4.82 -32.45 -18.70
CA GLN A 427 -5.53 -33.71 -18.68
C GLN A 427 -4.60 -34.89 -19.01
N SER A 428 -4.79 -36.01 -18.32
CA SER A 428 -4.06 -37.28 -18.51
C SER A 428 -2.54 -37.10 -18.63
N VAL A 429 -1.91 -36.57 -17.57
CA VAL A 429 -0.51 -36.14 -17.60
C VAL A 429 0.45 -37.31 -17.89
N ASN A 430 1.49 -37.03 -18.67
CA ASN A 430 2.58 -37.95 -19.03
C ASN A 430 3.86 -37.51 -18.28
N ARG A 431 4.90 -38.36 -18.14
CA ARG A 431 6.17 -37.98 -17.49
C ARG A 431 6.79 -36.68 -18.03
N THR A 432 6.59 -36.38 -19.31
CA THR A 432 7.01 -35.13 -19.99
C THR A 432 6.32 -33.85 -19.47
N ALA A 433 5.18 -33.98 -18.81
CA ALA A 433 4.51 -32.87 -18.12
C ALA A 433 5.25 -32.45 -16.83
N SER A 434 6.17 -33.25 -16.30
CA SER A 434 7.02 -32.86 -15.18
C SER A 434 7.91 -31.66 -15.55
N GLY A 435 8.10 -30.71 -14.63
CA GLY A 435 8.82 -29.46 -14.87
C GLY A 435 8.33 -28.33 -13.96
N ASP A 436 8.93 -27.15 -14.09
CA ASP A 436 8.60 -25.98 -13.27
C ASP A 436 7.58 -25.08 -13.99
N TYR A 437 6.39 -24.98 -13.39
CA TYR A 437 5.28 -24.16 -13.88
C TYR A 437 5.30 -22.78 -13.21
N SER A 438 4.91 -21.75 -13.96
CA SER A 438 4.71 -20.37 -13.46
C SER A 438 3.61 -19.66 -14.28
N CYS A 439 3.04 -18.61 -13.72
CA CYS A 439 2.11 -17.74 -14.43
C CYS A 439 2.62 -16.28 -14.42
N LEU A 440 2.52 -15.60 -15.56
CA LEU A 440 2.91 -14.22 -15.78
C LEU A 440 1.66 -13.36 -15.98
N ALA A 441 1.39 -12.46 -15.04
CA ALA A 441 0.28 -11.51 -15.13
C ALA A 441 0.77 -10.13 -15.59
N HIS A 442 -0.03 -9.43 -16.39
CA HIS A 442 0.28 -8.10 -16.94
C HIS A 442 -0.86 -7.10 -16.72
N ASN A 443 -0.54 -5.85 -16.40
CA ASN A 443 -1.45 -4.70 -16.37
C ASN A 443 -0.76 -3.41 -16.86
N SER A 444 -1.43 -2.25 -16.75
CA SER A 444 -0.90 -0.95 -17.21
C SER A 444 0.38 -0.48 -16.52
N GLU A 445 0.70 -0.99 -15.33
CA GLU A 445 1.90 -0.60 -14.59
C GLU A 445 3.10 -1.52 -14.89
N GLY A 446 2.87 -2.73 -15.39
CA GLY A 446 3.92 -3.70 -15.73
C GLY A 446 3.47 -5.17 -15.70
N SER A 447 4.44 -6.07 -15.53
CA SER A 447 4.22 -7.52 -15.47
C SER A 447 4.94 -8.16 -14.29
N ALA A 448 4.40 -9.25 -13.76
CA ALA A 448 5.04 -10.04 -12.72
C ALA A 448 4.80 -11.55 -12.89
N SER A 449 5.81 -12.35 -12.55
CA SER A 449 5.70 -13.81 -12.48
C SER A 449 5.28 -14.25 -11.08
N SER A 450 4.55 -15.35 -11.00
CA SER A 450 4.34 -16.08 -9.75
C SER A 450 5.63 -16.72 -9.23
N ASN A 451 5.54 -17.27 -8.02
CA ASN A 451 6.42 -18.37 -7.60
C ASN A 451 6.43 -19.49 -8.66
N PRO A 452 7.56 -20.18 -8.87
CA PRO A 452 7.56 -21.44 -9.60
C PRO A 452 6.84 -22.53 -8.79
N PHE A 453 6.35 -23.54 -9.48
CA PHE A 453 5.77 -24.75 -8.91
C PHE A 453 6.31 -25.97 -9.66
N SER A 454 7.07 -26.83 -8.97
CA SER A 454 7.66 -28.03 -9.58
C SER A 454 6.66 -29.19 -9.60
N LEU A 455 6.20 -29.58 -10.78
CA LEU A 455 5.36 -30.76 -10.98
C LEU A 455 6.24 -32.00 -11.19
N GLN A 456 6.00 -33.05 -10.41
CA GLN A 456 6.65 -34.35 -10.59
C GLN A 456 5.57 -35.42 -10.86
N VAL A 457 5.51 -35.90 -12.10
CA VAL A 457 4.62 -37.01 -12.48
C VAL A 457 5.32 -38.33 -12.14
N ARG A 458 4.63 -39.22 -11.43
CA ARG A 458 5.10 -40.57 -11.08
C ARG A 458 4.70 -41.60 -12.13
N TYR A 459 5.58 -42.55 -12.43
CA TYR A 459 5.38 -43.57 -13.45
C TYR A 459 6.04 -44.91 -13.08
N ILE A 460 5.47 -46.00 -13.62
CA ILE A 460 6.01 -47.35 -13.49
C ILE A 460 7.39 -47.47 -14.16
N PRO A 461 8.23 -48.44 -13.76
CA PRO A 461 9.52 -48.63 -14.40
C PRO A 461 9.39 -49.08 -15.87
N THR A 462 10.31 -48.58 -16.70
CA THR A 462 10.37 -48.82 -18.16
C THR A 462 11.83 -49.01 -18.59
N CYS A 463 12.13 -49.87 -19.58
CA CYS A 463 13.52 -50.10 -19.99
C CYS A 463 14.16 -48.84 -20.59
N LYS A 464 15.36 -48.46 -20.14
CA LYS A 464 16.07 -47.28 -20.65
C LYS A 464 16.70 -47.50 -22.03
N LEU A 465 16.99 -48.75 -22.38
CA LEU A 465 17.53 -49.16 -23.68
C LEU A 465 16.39 -49.65 -24.59
N PRO A 466 16.26 -49.15 -25.83
CA PRO A 466 15.19 -49.52 -26.75
C PRO A 466 15.41 -50.87 -27.45
N GLU A 467 16.60 -51.47 -27.34
CA GLU A 467 16.92 -52.78 -27.93
C GLU A 467 16.30 -53.93 -27.12
N VAL A 468 15.00 -54.15 -27.32
CA VAL A 468 14.29 -55.32 -26.78
C VAL A 468 14.84 -56.59 -27.42
N GLY A 469 15.50 -57.44 -26.62
CA GLY A 469 15.98 -58.75 -27.07
C GLY A 469 17.45 -58.79 -27.50
N GLN A 470 18.32 -57.96 -26.91
CA GLN A 470 19.77 -57.99 -27.15
C GLN A 470 20.32 -59.42 -27.14
N VAL A 471 20.89 -59.86 -28.27
CA VAL A 471 21.50 -61.20 -28.40
C VAL A 471 22.91 -61.15 -27.81
N LEU A 472 23.16 -62.00 -26.82
CA LEU A 472 24.42 -62.08 -26.10
C LEU A 472 24.97 -63.51 -26.19
N GLY A 473 26.14 -63.64 -26.78
CA GLY A 473 26.87 -64.91 -26.76
C GLY A 473 27.49 -65.21 -25.41
N ALA A 474 27.57 -66.48 -25.05
CA ALA A 474 28.47 -66.98 -24.01
C ALA A 474 29.02 -68.38 -24.35
N LEU A 475 30.24 -68.65 -23.90
CA LEU A 475 30.77 -70.00 -23.79
C LEU A 475 30.31 -70.64 -22.46
N LYS A 476 30.32 -71.98 -22.39
CA LYS A 476 30.10 -72.69 -21.13
C LYS A 476 31.18 -72.30 -20.10
N ALA A 477 30.76 -72.10 -18.87
CA ALA A 477 31.54 -71.55 -17.75
C ALA A 477 32.06 -70.10 -17.94
N GLU A 478 31.60 -69.35 -18.95
CA GLU A 478 31.90 -67.91 -19.08
C GLU A 478 30.97 -67.09 -18.19
N LEU A 479 31.53 -66.30 -17.27
CA LEU A 479 30.76 -65.35 -16.46
C LEU A 479 30.34 -64.15 -17.33
N ILE A 480 29.03 -63.98 -17.52
CA ILE A 480 28.44 -62.78 -18.12
C ILE A 480 27.86 -61.85 -17.04
N GLN A 481 27.85 -60.55 -17.35
CA GLN A 481 27.30 -59.51 -16.48
C GLN A 481 26.22 -58.72 -17.23
N LEU A 482 24.96 -58.91 -16.85
CA LEU A 482 23.80 -58.26 -17.45
C LEU A 482 23.38 -57.04 -16.62
N SER A 483 23.17 -55.89 -17.27
CA SER A 483 22.82 -54.63 -16.58
C SER A 483 21.44 -54.14 -16.98
N CYS A 484 20.46 -54.42 -16.13
CA CYS A 484 19.08 -53.95 -16.29
C CYS A 484 18.96 -52.52 -15.76
N ILE A 485 18.89 -51.56 -16.67
CA ILE A 485 18.72 -50.13 -16.38
C ILE A 485 17.29 -49.73 -16.76
N VAL A 486 16.51 -49.29 -15.77
CA VAL A 486 15.14 -48.81 -15.96
C VAL A 486 15.05 -47.32 -15.70
N ASP A 487 14.08 -46.66 -16.32
CA ASP A 487 13.63 -45.33 -15.92
C ASP A 487 12.25 -45.41 -15.26
N SER A 488 12.10 -44.72 -14.12
CA SER A 488 10.94 -44.75 -13.23
C SER A 488 10.87 -43.46 -12.40
N ASN A 489 9.70 -43.13 -11.86
CA ASN A 489 9.58 -42.15 -10.77
C ASN A 489 8.46 -42.58 -9.79
N PRO A 490 8.73 -42.85 -8.51
CA PRO A 490 10.03 -42.86 -7.83
C PRO A 490 10.94 -44.02 -8.30
N GLU A 491 12.12 -44.14 -7.69
CA GLU A 491 13.05 -45.25 -7.94
C GLU A 491 12.42 -46.63 -7.67
N PRO A 492 12.93 -47.72 -8.28
CA PRO A 492 12.39 -49.06 -8.07
C PRO A 492 12.62 -49.57 -6.65
N SER A 493 11.58 -50.18 -6.08
CA SER A 493 11.62 -50.89 -4.79
C SER A 493 12.00 -52.36 -4.93
N ASN A 494 11.80 -52.97 -6.10
CA ASN A 494 12.21 -54.36 -6.37
C ASN A 494 12.72 -54.54 -7.81
N PHE A 495 13.52 -55.58 -8.03
CA PHE A 495 13.87 -56.13 -9.34
C PHE A 495 13.75 -57.66 -9.29
N GLU A 496 13.02 -58.23 -10.23
CA GLU A 496 12.85 -59.67 -10.44
C GLU A 496 13.59 -60.07 -11.72
N TRP A 497 14.39 -61.15 -11.67
CA TRP A 497 15.05 -61.73 -12.84
C TRP A 497 14.54 -63.15 -13.07
N THR A 498 14.21 -63.50 -14.30
CA THR A 498 13.77 -64.87 -14.66
C THR A 498 14.45 -65.34 -15.95
N ILE A 499 14.61 -66.66 -16.11
CA ILE A 499 15.08 -67.28 -17.35
C ILE A 499 13.96 -68.15 -17.95
N SER A 500 13.71 -67.97 -19.25
CA SER A 500 12.70 -68.67 -20.05
C SER A 500 13.38 -69.60 -21.05
N ARG A 501 12.99 -70.89 -21.01
CA ARG A 501 13.65 -72.02 -21.67
C ARG A 501 12.61 -72.90 -22.36
N ALA A 502 12.37 -72.70 -23.66
CA ALA A 502 11.52 -73.54 -24.51
C ALA A 502 10.09 -73.86 -23.96
N GLY A 503 9.51 -72.96 -23.15
CA GLY A 503 8.18 -73.12 -22.54
C GLY A 503 8.19 -73.25 -21.01
N ASP A 504 9.35 -73.48 -20.39
CA ASP A 504 9.58 -73.43 -18.94
C ASP A 504 10.11 -72.04 -18.53
N GLN A 505 9.72 -71.53 -17.36
CA GLN A 505 10.20 -70.25 -16.82
C GLN A 505 10.59 -70.42 -15.35
N SER A 506 11.77 -69.91 -14.98
CA SER A 506 12.30 -70.03 -13.62
C SER A 506 12.86 -68.72 -13.11
N GLU A 507 12.65 -68.44 -11.82
CA GLU A 507 13.23 -67.27 -11.15
C GLU A 507 14.73 -67.47 -10.89
N ILE A 508 15.52 -66.40 -11.10
CA ILE A 508 16.96 -66.37 -10.84
C ILE A 508 17.17 -65.89 -9.40
N PRO A 509 17.89 -66.63 -8.53
CA PRO A 509 18.04 -66.27 -7.12
C PRO A 509 18.61 -64.86 -6.87
N PRO A 510 18.07 -64.10 -5.90
CA PRO A 510 18.58 -62.76 -5.51
C PRO A 510 20.05 -62.69 -5.10
N SER A 511 20.70 -63.83 -4.80
CA SER A 511 22.13 -63.91 -4.52
C SER A 511 23.03 -63.67 -5.75
N LEU A 512 22.48 -63.81 -6.97
CA LEU A 512 23.22 -63.66 -8.23
C LEU A 512 23.20 -62.23 -8.79
N TYR A 513 22.31 -61.36 -8.30
CA TYR A 513 22.21 -59.98 -8.76
C TYR A 513 22.34 -58.94 -7.64
N ARG A 514 22.64 -57.70 -8.02
CA ARG A 514 22.82 -56.56 -7.11
C ARG A 514 22.07 -55.34 -7.61
N ILE A 515 21.22 -54.77 -6.76
CA ILE A 515 20.42 -53.58 -7.03
C ILE A 515 21.16 -52.33 -6.55
N LYS A 516 21.13 -51.25 -7.34
CA LYS A 516 21.68 -49.92 -7.02
C LYS A 516 20.80 -48.83 -7.66
N GLY A 517 19.78 -48.38 -6.93
CA GLY A 517 18.79 -47.41 -7.43
C GLY A 517 18.10 -47.92 -8.70
N LYS A 518 18.06 -47.10 -9.75
CA LYS A 518 17.52 -47.43 -11.10
C LYS A 518 18.24 -48.54 -11.89
N THR A 519 19.14 -49.32 -11.28
CA THR A 519 19.89 -50.38 -11.99
C THR A 519 20.00 -51.66 -11.17
N SER A 520 19.78 -52.81 -11.82
CA SER A 520 20.10 -54.13 -11.28
C SER A 520 21.13 -54.82 -12.17
N VAL A 521 22.16 -55.41 -11.57
CA VAL A 521 23.26 -56.09 -12.27
C VAL A 521 23.24 -57.57 -11.89
N LEU A 522 23.00 -58.44 -12.87
CA LEU A 522 22.99 -59.90 -12.72
C LEU A 522 24.32 -60.49 -13.21
N ASN A 523 24.98 -61.26 -12.35
CA ASN A 523 26.14 -62.08 -12.68
C ASN A 523 25.66 -63.51 -12.96
N TYR A 524 25.75 -63.96 -14.21
CA TYR A 524 25.24 -65.26 -14.64
C TYR A 524 26.34 -66.06 -15.33
N THR A 525 26.36 -67.38 -15.15
CA THR A 525 27.36 -68.28 -15.74
C THR A 525 26.65 -69.53 -16.24
N PRO A 526 26.50 -69.75 -17.56
CA PRO A 526 25.89 -70.97 -18.08
C PRO A 526 26.87 -72.14 -17.96
N VAL A 527 26.45 -73.22 -17.32
CA VAL A 527 27.26 -74.44 -17.10
C VAL A 527 26.83 -75.54 -18.07
N GLU A 528 25.51 -75.69 -18.26
CA GLU A 528 24.87 -76.71 -19.08
C GLU A 528 24.18 -76.11 -20.31
N ASP A 529 23.86 -76.94 -21.31
CA ASP A 529 23.13 -76.50 -22.52
C ASP A 529 21.72 -75.95 -22.21
N ARG A 530 21.15 -76.29 -21.04
CA ARG A 530 19.88 -75.76 -20.54
C ARG A 530 19.97 -74.36 -19.93
N ASP A 531 21.17 -73.82 -19.72
CA ASP A 531 21.37 -72.48 -19.12
C ASP A 531 21.36 -71.35 -20.17
N PHE A 532 21.24 -71.72 -21.45
CA PHE A 532 21.01 -70.79 -22.57
C PHE A 532 19.50 -70.59 -22.79
N GLY A 533 19.08 -69.39 -23.17
CA GLY A 533 17.68 -69.02 -23.26
C GLY A 533 17.43 -67.52 -23.10
N THR A 534 16.17 -67.14 -22.90
CA THR A 534 15.78 -65.74 -22.79
C THR A 534 15.76 -65.33 -21.31
N ILE A 535 16.70 -64.49 -20.90
CA ILE A 535 16.72 -63.89 -19.56
C ILE A 535 15.92 -62.59 -19.61
N SER A 536 15.03 -62.40 -18.63
CA SER A 536 14.20 -61.19 -18.50
C SER A 536 14.34 -60.54 -17.13
N CYS A 537 14.31 -59.21 -17.12
CA CYS A 537 14.33 -58.37 -15.93
C CYS A 537 13.04 -57.55 -15.84
N ILE A 538 12.44 -57.49 -14.65
CA ILE A 538 11.24 -56.69 -14.36
C ILE A 538 11.48 -55.89 -13.07
N ALA A 539 11.26 -54.59 -13.10
CA ALA A 539 11.31 -53.73 -11.93
C ALA A 539 9.90 -53.33 -11.45
N SER A 540 9.78 -52.96 -10.17
CA SER A 540 8.56 -52.35 -9.62
C SER A 540 8.85 -51.19 -8.69
N ASN A 541 7.94 -50.21 -8.63
CA ASN A 541 7.98 -49.10 -7.69
C ASN A 541 6.58 -48.90 -7.05
N SER A 542 6.40 -47.83 -6.26
CA SER A 542 5.12 -47.55 -5.58
C SER A 542 3.96 -47.12 -6.50
N VAL A 543 4.18 -46.96 -7.81
CA VAL A 543 3.12 -46.75 -8.81
C VAL A 543 2.64 -48.09 -9.36
N GLY A 544 3.56 -49.04 -9.56
CA GLY A 544 3.24 -50.36 -10.08
C GLY A 544 4.47 -51.17 -10.53
N ARG A 545 4.19 -52.33 -11.12
CA ARG A 545 5.17 -53.22 -11.74
C ARG A 545 5.28 -52.90 -13.23
N GLN A 546 6.50 -52.97 -13.76
CA GLN A 546 6.80 -52.78 -15.18
C GLN A 546 6.01 -53.75 -16.07
N GLU A 547 5.36 -53.22 -17.12
CA GLU A 547 4.55 -53.99 -18.07
C GLU A 547 5.40 -54.81 -19.04
N THR A 548 6.35 -54.15 -19.72
CA THR A 548 7.24 -54.78 -20.70
C THR A 548 8.61 -55.10 -20.06
N PRO A 549 8.99 -56.38 -19.89
CA PRO A 549 10.29 -56.74 -19.31
C PRO A 549 11.46 -56.27 -20.19
N CYS A 550 12.63 -56.06 -19.58
CA CYS A 550 13.87 -55.89 -20.34
C CYS A 550 14.44 -57.27 -20.66
N ILE A 551 14.61 -57.58 -21.96
CA ILE A 551 14.85 -58.93 -22.48
C ILE A 551 16.27 -59.06 -23.05
N TYR A 552 16.97 -60.13 -22.65
CA TYR A 552 18.29 -60.53 -23.14
C TYR A 552 18.22 -61.96 -23.67
N ASN A 553 18.74 -62.21 -24.86
CA ASN A 553 18.73 -63.54 -25.49
C ASN A 553 20.13 -64.15 -25.39
N LEU A 554 20.32 -65.05 -24.42
CA LEU A 554 21.59 -65.70 -24.15
C LEU A 554 21.77 -66.94 -25.04
N VAL A 555 22.71 -66.87 -25.98
CA VAL A 555 23.01 -67.94 -26.95
C VAL A 555 24.41 -68.54 -26.71
N ALA A 556 24.55 -69.83 -27.01
CA ALA A 556 25.84 -70.52 -26.94
C ALA A 556 26.73 -70.06 -28.10
N ALA A 557 27.69 -69.18 -27.83
CA ALA A 557 28.51 -68.57 -28.88
C ALA A 557 29.92 -68.14 -28.41
N GLY A 558 30.89 -68.36 -29.29
CA GLY A 558 32.31 -68.06 -29.13
C GLY A 558 32.84 -67.16 -30.25
N ARG A 559 34.16 -67.16 -30.44
CA ARG A 559 34.82 -66.48 -31.58
C ARG A 559 34.61 -67.28 -32.88
N PRO A 560 34.68 -66.64 -34.05
CA PRO A 560 34.65 -67.35 -35.32
C PRO A 560 35.87 -68.25 -35.50
N THR A 561 35.75 -69.32 -36.28
CA THR A 561 36.91 -70.11 -36.71
C THR A 561 37.66 -69.41 -37.84
N ALA A 562 38.91 -69.82 -38.09
CA ALA A 562 39.72 -69.25 -39.16
C ALA A 562 39.09 -69.52 -40.54
N LEU A 563 39.30 -68.58 -41.47
CA LEU A 563 38.91 -68.70 -42.87
C LEU A 563 39.62 -69.89 -43.53
N GLN A 564 38.99 -70.48 -44.54
CA GLN A 564 39.46 -71.72 -45.18
C GLN A 564 39.71 -71.49 -46.67
N ASN A 565 40.64 -72.25 -47.27
CA ASN A 565 40.93 -72.24 -48.71
C ASN A 565 41.17 -70.84 -49.32
N CYS A 566 41.69 -69.88 -48.54
CA CYS A 566 42.02 -68.55 -49.02
C CYS A 566 43.05 -68.61 -50.17
N SER A 567 42.73 -67.97 -51.29
CA SER A 567 43.55 -67.98 -52.50
C SER A 567 43.62 -66.58 -53.13
N VAL A 568 44.77 -66.27 -53.73
CA VAL A 568 44.96 -65.06 -54.55
C VAL A 568 44.59 -65.38 -55.99
N LEU A 569 43.69 -64.59 -56.55
CA LEU A 569 43.12 -64.73 -57.89
C LEU A 569 43.30 -63.42 -58.69
N ASN A 570 43.11 -63.50 -60.01
CA ASN A 570 43.02 -62.34 -60.92
C ASN A 570 44.15 -61.30 -60.75
N GLN A 571 45.37 -61.77 -60.51
CA GLN A 571 46.50 -60.90 -60.17
C GLN A 571 47.02 -60.10 -61.38
N SER A 572 47.11 -58.79 -61.18
CA SER A 572 47.61 -57.78 -62.13
C SER A 572 48.98 -57.23 -61.69
N GLU A 573 49.42 -56.20 -62.40
CA GLU A 573 50.55 -55.33 -62.04
C GLU A 573 50.21 -54.40 -60.84
N ASP A 574 48.94 -54.05 -60.68
CA ASP A 574 48.41 -53.01 -59.79
C ASP A 574 47.22 -53.47 -58.91
N SER A 575 46.74 -54.70 -59.09
CA SER A 575 45.56 -55.25 -58.41
C SER A 575 45.64 -56.76 -58.17
N LEU A 576 44.81 -57.26 -57.25
CA LEU A 576 44.55 -58.69 -57.07
C LEU A 576 43.19 -58.91 -56.38
N GLN A 577 42.67 -60.13 -56.48
CA GLN A 577 41.50 -60.56 -55.71
C GLN A 577 41.92 -61.61 -54.68
N VAL A 578 41.29 -61.62 -53.50
CA VAL A 578 41.44 -62.67 -52.50
C VAL A 578 40.08 -63.28 -52.20
N ASP A 579 39.91 -64.56 -52.52
CA ASP A 579 38.70 -65.32 -52.19
C ASP A 579 39.03 -66.41 -51.17
N CYS A 580 38.28 -66.45 -50.08
CA CYS A 580 38.26 -67.52 -49.08
C CYS A 580 36.88 -68.20 -49.01
N LEU A 581 36.83 -69.32 -48.30
CA LEU A 581 35.60 -69.86 -47.73
C LEU A 581 35.47 -69.40 -46.27
N GLU A 582 34.23 -69.15 -45.84
CA GLU A 582 33.95 -68.73 -44.46
C GLU A 582 34.18 -69.85 -43.44
N GLY A 583 34.61 -69.46 -42.25
CA GLY A 583 34.63 -70.35 -41.08
C GLY A 583 33.24 -70.42 -40.43
N PHE A 584 33.12 -71.31 -39.43
CA PHE A 584 31.98 -71.28 -38.52
C PHE A 584 32.01 -69.96 -37.75
N ASP A 585 30.91 -69.21 -37.83
CA ASP A 585 30.76 -67.85 -37.29
C ASP A 585 30.90 -67.76 -35.76
N GLY A 586 30.87 -68.91 -35.08
CA GLY A 586 30.91 -68.99 -33.62
C GLY A 586 29.54 -68.83 -32.98
N GLY A 587 28.43 -68.82 -33.73
CA GLY A 587 27.07 -68.62 -33.22
C GLY A 587 26.63 -67.15 -33.08
N LEU A 588 27.37 -66.22 -33.68
CA LEU A 588 27.05 -64.79 -33.73
C LEU A 588 27.47 -64.22 -35.10
N PRO A 589 26.75 -63.23 -35.66
CA PRO A 589 27.09 -62.60 -36.94
C PRO A 589 28.56 -62.19 -37.03
N GLN A 590 29.26 -62.72 -38.03
CA GLN A 590 30.65 -62.43 -38.32
C GLN A 590 30.81 -61.41 -39.45
N VAL A 591 31.87 -60.61 -39.37
CA VAL A 591 32.42 -59.80 -40.48
C VAL A 591 33.81 -60.30 -40.82
N PHE A 592 34.26 -60.05 -42.04
CA PHE A 592 35.55 -60.53 -42.56
C PHE A 592 36.48 -59.36 -42.83
N ILE A 593 37.73 -59.43 -42.37
CA ILE A 593 38.72 -58.36 -42.52
C ILE A 593 39.94 -58.89 -43.27
N LEU A 594 40.42 -58.11 -44.23
CA LEU A 594 41.71 -58.25 -44.91
C LEU A 594 42.59 -57.04 -44.56
N GLU A 595 43.65 -57.28 -43.80
CA GLU A 595 44.73 -56.32 -43.53
C GLU A 595 45.91 -56.61 -44.45
N VAL A 596 46.32 -55.61 -45.24
CA VAL A 596 47.44 -55.71 -46.19
C VAL A 596 48.66 -55.02 -45.59
N LEU A 597 49.76 -55.75 -45.47
CA LEU A 597 51.04 -55.26 -44.97
C LEU A 597 52.08 -55.26 -46.09
N GLU A 598 52.68 -54.11 -46.37
CA GLU A 598 53.89 -54.01 -47.20
C GLU A 598 55.06 -54.76 -46.54
N LEU A 599 55.90 -55.44 -47.31
CA LEU A 599 57.10 -56.14 -46.83
C LEU A 599 58.37 -55.56 -47.48
N PRO A 600 59.48 -55.38 -46.73
CA PRO A 600 59.69 -55.82 -45.35
C PRO A 600 59.23 -54.82 -44.27
N SER A 601 58.69 -53.66 -44.65
CA SER A 601 58.38 -52.53 -43.76
C SER A 601 57.33 -52.84 -42.68
N LYS A 602 56.40 -53.74 -42.97
CA LYS A 602 55.17 -54.05 -42.19
C LYS A 602 54.27 -52.84 -41.98
N ILE A 603 54.26 -51.91 -42.94
CA ILE A 603 53.31 -50.79 -42.98
C ILE A 603 51.97 -51.30 -43.51
N VAL A 604 50.85 -50.91 -42.87
CA VAL A 604 49.51 -51.23 -43.34
C VAL A 604 49.22 -50.43 -44.62
N HIS A 605 49.14 -51.12 -45.75
CA HIS A 605 48.81 -50.55 -47.06
C HIS A 605 47.30 -50.34 -47.20
N ALA A 606 46.52 -51.32 -46.75
CA ALA A 606 45.06 -51.29 -46.78
C ALA A 606 44.46 -52.12 -45.63
N ASN A 607 43.25 -51.77 -45.21
CA ASN A 607 42.42 -52.58 -44.32
C ASN A 607 40.99 -52.55 -44.88
N ILE A 608 40.49 -53.72 -45.29
CA ILE A 608 39.22 -53.87 -46.01
C ILE A 608 38.31 -54.80 -45.21
N THR A 609 37.11 -54.33 -44.89
CA THR A 609 36.08 -55.12 -44.20
C THR A 609 34.96 -55.49 -45.18
N SER A 610 34.61 -56.77 -45.23
CA SER A 610 33.41 -57.29 -45.90
C SER A 610 32.42 -57.83 -44.86
N ASN A 611 31.16 -57.43 -44.98
CA ASN A 611 30.12 -57.75 -43.99
C ASN A 611 29.37 -59.06 -44.26
N PHE A 612 29.59 -59.72 -45.40
CA PHE A 612 28.75 -60.85 -45.85
C PHE A 612 29.51 -62.01 -46.49
N THR A 613 30.65 -61.77 -47.14
CA THR A 613 31.42 -62.81 -47.85
C THR A 613 32.93 -62.55 -47.73
N PRO A 614 33.78 -63.54 -47.42
CA PRO A 614 35.23 -63.35 -47.32
C PRO A 614 35.90 -63.36 -48.70
N SER A 615 35.47 -62.42 -49.54
CA SER A 615 35.99 -62.11 -50.88
C SER A 615 36.34 -60.62 -50.90
N PHE A 616 37.51 -60.29 -51.43
CA PHE A 616 38.09 -58.95 -51.35
C PHE A 616 38.79 -58.59 -52.67
N GLU A 617 38.53 -57.40 -53.18
CA GLU A 617 39.23 -56.82 -54.33
C GLU A 617 40.24 -55.77 -53.84
N LEU A 618 41.49 -55.87 -54.27
CA LEU A 618 42.58 -54.96 -53.94
C LEU A 618 43.05 -54.24 -55.19
N LEU A 619 43.08 -52.91 -55.13
CA LEU A 619 43.45 -52.00 -56.20
C LEU A 619 44.52 -51.02 -55.68
N GLY A 620 45.44 -50.59 -56.54
CA GLY A 620 46.51 -49.65 -56.16
C GLY A 620 47.64 -50.30 -55.37
N LEU A 621 48.15 -51.43 -55.86
CA LEU A 621 49.37 -52.06 -55.35
C LEU A 621 50.61 -51.52 -56.09
N ASP A 622 51.71 -51.35 -55.35
CA ASP A 622 52.96 -50.82 -55.88
C ASP A 622 53.76 -51.89 -56.64
N LYS A 623 54.20 -51.52 -57.85
CA LYS A 623 54.78 -52.44 -58.84
C LYS A 623 56.04 -53.13 -58.33
N GLY A 624 56.00 -54.47 -58.27
CA GLY A 624 57.11 -55.29 -57.77
C GLY A 624 57.27 -55.33 -56.25
N MET A 625 56.40 -54.67 -55.47
CA MET A 625 56.44 -54.76 -54.01
C MET A 625 55.84 -56.07 -53.51
N SER A 626 56.31 -56.51 -52.35
CA SER A 626 55.86 -57.74 -51.68
C SER A 626 54.86 -57.39 -50.59
N TYR A 627 53.77 -58.14 -50.51
CA TYR A 627 52.69 -57.91 -49.55
C TYR A 627 52.36 -59.18 -48.76
N ALA A 628 52.13 -59.04 -47.46
CA ALA A 628 51.44 -60.02 -46.64
C ALA A 628 49.96 -59.63 -46.50
N LEU A 629 49.08 -60.61 -46.62
CA LEU A 629 47.63 -60.46 -46.60
C LEU A 629 47.11 -61.22 -45.37
N ASN A 630 46.81 -60.50 -44.29
CA ASN A 630 46.28 -61.03 -43.04
C ASN A 630 44.74 -61.06 -43.12
N LEU A 631 44.15 -62.25 -43.27
CA LEU A 631 42.71 -62.44 -43.33
C LEU A 631 42.17 -63.08 -42.04
N TYR A 632 41.11 -62.51 -41.48
CA TYR A 632 40.43 -63.07 -40.32
C TYR A 632 38.93 -62.74 -40.30
N ALA A 633 38.14 -63.61 -39.69
CA ALA A 633 36.75 -63.34 -39.33
C ALA A 633 36.68 -62.69 -37.94
N ALA A 634 35.66 -61.90 -37.65
CA ALA A 634 35.44 -61.32 -36.32
C ALA A 634 33.95 -61.18 -36.01
N ASN A 635 33.56 -61.53 -34.77
CA ASN A 635 32.22 -61.29 -34.22
C ASN A 635 32.33 -60.57 -32.86
N ALA A 636 31.23 -60.42 -32.13
CA ALA A 636 31.22 -59.72 -30.84
C ALA A 636 32.04 -60.40 -29.71
N LYS A 637 32.53 -61.64 -29.89
CA LYS A 637 33.49 -62.32 -28.98
C LYS A 637 34.96 -62.12 -29.38
N GLY A 638 35.21 -61.48 -30.52
CA GLY A 638 36.55 -61.15 -31.04
C GLY A 638 36.85 -61.78 -32.40
N ARG A 639 38.11 -61.66 -32.83
CA ARG A 639 38.63 -62.22 -34.09
C ARG A 639 38.93 -63.73 -34.01
N SER A 640 38.88 -64.38 -35.16
CA SER A 640 39.46 -65.70 -35.40
C SER A 640 40.99 -65.67 -35.32
N GLU A 641 41.62 -66.84 -35.42
CA GLU A 641 43.03 -66.92 -35.83
C GLU A 641 43.20 -66.36 -37.25
N VAL A 642 44.40 -65.84 -37.54
CA VAL A 642 44.71 -65.12 -38.78
C VAL A 642 45.28 -66.07 -39.84
N VAL A 643 44.72 -65.99 -41.05
CA VAL A 643 45.23 -66.65 -42.25
C VAL A 643 46.13 -65.66 -42.99
N ALA A 644 47.45 -65.90 -43.01
CA ALA A 644 48.41 -65.05 -43.70
C ALA A 644 48.77 -65.63 -45.08
N LEU A 645 48.41 -64.92 -46.15
CA LEU A 645 48.94 -65.18 -47.50
C LEU A 645 50.10 -64.22 -47.81
N TYR A 646 50.97 -64.60 -48.75
CA TYR A 646 52.11 -63.79 -49.19
C TYR A 646 52.10 -63.70 -50.71
N THR A 647 52.33 -62.51 -51.26
CA THR A 647 52.28 -62.25 -52.70
C THR A 647 53.24 -61.11 -53.12
N ILE A 648 53.48 -60.98 -54.42
CA ILE A 648 54.36 -59.98 -55.05
C ILE A 648 53.60 -59.38 -56.24
N ALA A 649 53.50 -58.05 -56.33
CA ALA A 649 52.85 -57.39 -57.47
C ALA A 649 53.61 -57.68 -58.78
N VAL A 650 52.90 -58.09 -59.83
CA VAL A 650 53.50 -58.72 -61.02
C VAL A 650 54.23 -57.69 -61.88
N GLN A 651 55.53 -57.89 -62.12
CA GLN A 651 56.28 -57.09 -63.08
C GLN A 651 55.96 -57.50 -64.53
N SER A 652 55.69 -56.53 -65.39
CA SER A 652 55.40 -56.74 -66.81
C SER A 652 56.66 -57.15 -67.60
N PRO A 653 56.62 -58.22 -68.43
CA PRO A 653 57.77 -58.62 -69.24
C PRO A 653 57.94 -57.76 -70.50
N ASP A 654 59.16 -57.27 -70.75
CA ASP A 654 59.52 -56.44 -71.91
C ASP A 654 59.16 -57.12 -73.24
N LYS A 655 58.34 -56.46 -74.06
CA LYS A 655 57.74 -57.07 -75.25
C LYS A 655 58.35 -56.55 -76.55
N TYR A 656 59.31 -57.31 -77.07
CA TYR A 656 59.85 -57.13 -78.43
C TYR A 656 58.74 -57.17 -79.50
N THR A 657 58.88 -56.33 -80.52
CA THR A 657 57.91 -56.20 -81.62
C THR A 657 57.97 -57.38 -82.60
N GLY A 658 56.99 -58.28 -82.53
CA GLY A 658 56.73 -59.31 -83.55
C GLY A 658 55.45 -59.00 -84.33
N VAL A 659 55.53 -58.93 -85.65
CA VAL A 659 54.40 -58.54 -86.53
C VAL A 659 53.42 -59.70 -86.74
N SER A 660 52.12 -59.41 -86.68
CA SER A 660 51.05 -60.28 -87.19
C SER A 660 50.01 -59.45 -87.97
N SER A 661 49.29 -60.10 -88.88
CA SER A 661 48.59 -59.44 -90.01
C SER A 661 47.16 -58.96 -89.67
N PRO A 662 46.63 -57.92 -90.37
CA PRO A 662 45.33 -57.34 -90.07
C PRO A 662 44.15 -58.20 -90.56
N PHE A 663 43.06 -58.20 -89.78
CA PHE A 663 41.77 -58.78 -90.17
C PHE A 663 40.94 -57.78 -90.98
N ASN A 664 40.44 -58.19 -92.15
CA ASN A 664 39.46 -57.42 -92.93
C ASN A 664 38.03 -57.70 -92.43
N LEU A 665 37.30 -56.67 -92.01
CA LEU A 665 35.84 -56.74 -91.80
C LEU A 665 35.10 -56.54 -93.14
N SER A 666 33.93 -57.18 -93.29
CA SER A 666 33.07 -56.97 -94.45
C SER A 666 32.17 -55.73 -94.27
N PRO A 667 31.84 -54.99 -95.34
CA PRO A 667 31.13 -53.71 -95.25
C PRO A 667 29.65 -53.83 -94.82
N LEU A 668 29.11 -55.05 -94.70
CA LEU A 668 27.76 -55.28 -94.19
C LEU A 668 27.65 -55.05 -92.69
N ILE A 669 28.68 -55.43 -91.91
CA ILE A 669 28.65 -55.34 -90.44
C ILE A 669 28.68 -53.87 -89.99
N THR A 670 29.48 -53.02 -90.65
CA THR A 670 29.54 -51.59 -90.37
C THR A 670 28.21 -50.88 -90.67
N SER A 671 27.49 -51.27 -91.72
CA SER A 671 26.16 -50.74 -92.02
C SER A 671 25.11 -51.12 -90.95
N LEU A 672 25.18 -52.33 -90.40
CA LEU A 672 24.25 -52.79 -89.37
C LEU A 672 24.46 -52.05 -88.04
N VAL A 673 25.72 -51.85 -87.63
CA VAL A 673 26.07 -51.07 -86.43
C VAL A 673 25.70 -49.59 -86.60
N ALA A 674 25.92 -49.00 -87.78
CA ALA A 674 25.51 -47.63 -88.07
C ALA A 674 23.98 -47.44 -88.01
N MET A 675 23.20 -48.39 -88.54
CA MET A 675 21.74 -48.36 -88.47
C MET A 675 21.22 -48.56 -87.04
N LEU A 676 21.83 -49.43 -86.24
CA LEU A 676 21.51 -49.59 -84.82
C LEU A 676 21.83 -48.32 -84.01
N ALA A 677 22.95 -47.65 -84.29
CA ALA A 677 23.31 -46.38 -83.68
C ALA A 677 22.37 -45.23 -84.07
N LEU A 678 21.89 -45.20 -85.33
CA LEU A 678 20.88 -44.25 -85.78
C LEU A 678 19.52 -44.50 -85.12
N LEU A 679 19.09 -45.76 -85.01
CA LEU A 679 17.85 -46.13 -84.34
C LEU A 679 17.89 -45.83 -82.83
N SER A 680 19.00 -46.09 -82.14
CA SER A 680 19.15 -45.73 -80.73
C SER A 680 19.24 -44.21 -80.53
N ALA A 681 19.92 -43.46 -81.41
CA ALA A 681 19.94 -42.00 -81.38
C ALA A 681 18.54 -41.40 -81.58
N VAL A 682 17.73 -41.94 -82.51
CA VAL A 682 16.34 -41.51 -82.71
C VAL A 682 15.46 -41.88 -81.51
N ALA A 683 15.63 -43.07 -80.92
CA ALA A 683 14.91 -43.46 -79.70
C ALA A 683 15.26 -42.53 -78.53
N CYS A 684 16.54 -42.24 -78.31
CA CYS A 684 16.99 -41.27 -77.30
C CYS A 684 16.46 -39.86 -77.57
N ALA A 685 16.43 -39.39 -78.83
CA ALA A 685 15.85 -38.10 -79.18
C ALA A 685 14.34 -38.04 -78.88
N ILE A 686 13.59 -39.11 -79.14
CA ILE A 686 12.16 -39.21 -78.80
C ILE A 686 11.97 -39.23 -77.28
N ILE A 687 12.77 -40.00 -76.54
CA ILE A 687 12.73 -40.05 -75.06
C ILE A 687 13.03 -38.65 -74.48
N ILE A 688 14.07 -37.97 -74.97
CA ILE A 688 14.43 -36.61 -74.55
C ILE A 688 13.33 -35.60 -74.91
N ALA A 689 12.66 -35.75 -76.06
CA ALA A 689 11.53 -34.90 -76.44
C ALA A 689 10.28 -35.13 -75.56
N VAL A 690 10.01 -36.38 -75.17
CA VAL A 690 8.94 -36.72 -74.21
C VAL A 690 9.28 -36.17 -72.82
N TYR A 691 10.50 -36.38 -72.33
CA TYR A 691 10.96 -35.87 -71.04
C TYR A 691 10.91 -34.33 -70.99
N ARG A 692 11.37 -33.63 -72.04
CA ARG A 692 11.23 -32.18 -72.15
C ARG A 692 9.76 -31.72 -72.19
N ARG A 693 8.87 -32.44 -72.89
CA ARG A 693 7.42 -32.14 -72.89
C ARG A 693 6.74 -32.39 -71.53
N GLN A 694 7.25 -33.32 -70.72
CA GLN A 694 6.79 -33.53 -69.34
C GLN A 694 7.35 -32.44 -68.40
N PHE A 695 8.64 -32.13 -68.49
CA PHE A 695 9.29 -31.11 -67.65
C PHE A 695 8.70 -29.70 -67.86
N ILE A 696 8.42 -29.33 -69.12
CA ILE A 696 7.74 -28.06 -69.47
C ILE A 696 6.30 -27.97 -68.90
N ARG A 697 5.67 -29.10 -68.53
CA ARG A 697 4.34 -29.11 -67.91
C ARG A 697 4.33 -29.00 -66.37
N GLN A 698 5.47 -29.14 -65.69
CA GLN A 698 5.49 -29.17 -64.21
C GLN A 698 6.05 -27.90 -63.54
N HIS A 699 6.79 -27.05 -64.24
CA HIS A 699 7.28 -25.77 -63.68
C HIS A 699 6.56 -24.53 -64.22
N VAL A 700 5.23 -24.50 -64.04
CA VAL A 700 4.51 -23.22 -63.88
C VAL A 700 4.36 -22.93 -62.39
N LYS A 701 5.47 -22.53 -61.77
CA LYS A 701 5.53 -21.82 -60.47
C LYS A 701 6.91 -21.16 -60.28
N GLN A 702 6.93 -19.85 -60.54
CA GLN A 702 7.91 -18.81 -60.13
C GLN A 702 9.43 -18.99 -60.38
N PRO A 703 9.99 -18.07 -61.17
CA PRO A 703 11.33 -17.47 -61.01
C PRO A 703 11.22 -15.94 -60.76
N PRO A 704 12.33 -15.15 -60.71
CA PRO A 704 13.73 -15.48 -60.39
C PRO A 704 14.35 -14.58 -59.27
N SER A 705 15.57 -14.91 -58.87
CA SER A 705 16.62 -13.92 -58.54
C SER A 705 17.85 -14.21 -59.40
N THR A 706 18.77 -13.25 -59.57
CA THR A 706 19.77 -13.28 -60.66
C THR A 706 21.21 -12.98 -60.21
N ASN A 707 22.14 -13.85 -60.65
CA ASN A 707 23.50 -13.57 -61.19
C ASN A 707 24.51 -12.74 -60.35
N ALA A 708 25.84 -12.96 -60.39
CA ALA A 708 26.75 -14.03 -60.88
C ALA A 708 28.17 -13.72 -60.24
N LEU A 709 29.39 -13.96 -60.75
CA LEU A 709 29.98 -14.50 -61.99
C LEU A 709 31.47 -14.85 -61.76
N TYR A 710 31.99 -15.93 -62.38
CA TYR A 710 33.42 -16.27 -62.61
C TYR A 710 34.29 -16.56 -61.34
N SER A 711 34.96 -17.72 -61.18
CA SER A 711 36.02 -18.41 -61.96
C SER A 711 37.43 -17.80 -61.71
N ASP A 712 38.31 -18.41 -60.92
CA ASP A 712 39.04 -19.70 -61.09
C ASP A 712 40.41 -19.48 -61.74
N ASP A 713 41.50 -19.65 -60.96
CA ASP A 713 42.68 -20.47 -61.26
C ASP A 713 43.57 -20.59 -59.99
N SER A 714 44.82 -21.07 -60.12
CA SER A 714 45.46 -21.91 -59.11
C SER A 714 46.90 -21.52 -58.65
N VAL A 715 47.31 -22.14 -57.54
CA VAL A 715 48.69 -22.54 -57.16
C VAL A 715 49.69 -21.53 -56.51
N GLU A 716 50.29 -22.03 -55.41
CA GLU A 716 51.60 -21.78 -54.77
C GLU A 716 52.02 -20.52 -53.96
N SER A 717 52.66 -20.87 -52.82
CA SER A 717 53.79 -20.21 -52.12
C SER A 717 53.56 -19.09 -51.09
N PHE A 718 54.03 -19.36 -49.86
CA PHE A 718 54.41 -18.36 -48.85
C PHE A 718 55.90 -18.00 -49.03
N PRO A 719 56.35 -16.79 -48.60
CA PRO A 719 57.05 -16.77 -47.32
C PRO A 719 56.84 -15.51 -46.43
N LYS A 720 56.45 -15.79 -45.17
CA LYS A 720 56.98 -15.27 -43.88
C LYS A 720 57.77 -13.93 -43.78
N LYS A 721 57.61 -13.32 -42.58
CA LYS A 721 58.43 -12.32 -41.85
C LYS A 721 57.90 -10.87 -41.88
N ASP A 722 57.96 -10.07 -40.80
CA ASP A 722 58.37 -10.35 -39.40
C ASP A 722 57.64 -9.44 -38.38
N ASN A 723 56.95 -10.09 -37.41
CA ASN A 723 56.85 -9.75 -35.98
C ASN A 723 56.32 -8.37 -35.43
N PRO A 724 55.97 -8.31 -34.11
CA PRO A 724 55.00 -7.34 -33.54
C PRO A 724 55.70 -6.39 -32.50
N PRO A 725 55.13 -5.77 -31.41
CA PRO A 725 53.87 -5.97 -30.65
C PRO A 725 53.10 -4.65 -30.29
N THR A 726 52.05 -4.54 -29.44
CA THR A 726 51.35 -5.48 -28.50
C THR A 726 49.89 -5.04 -28.21
N TYR A 727 49.12 -5.90 -27.51
CA TYR A 727 47.97 -5.62 -26.63
C TYR A 727 46.56 -5.26 -27.18
N THR A 728 45.86 -6.32 -27.60
CA THR A 728 44.59 -6.84 -27.01
C THR A 728 43.24 -6.08 -27.07
N ALA A 729 42.22 -6.88 -27.46
CA ALA A 729 40.84 -6.94 -26.94
C ALA A 729 39.75 -6.01 -27.52
N SER A 730 39.22 -6.43 -28.67
CA SER A 730 37.85 -6.17 -29.18
C SER A 730 36.77 -7.00 -28.42
N PRO A 731 35.48 -7.00 -28.80
CA PRO A 731 34.68 -5.98 -29.52
C PRO A 731 33.29 -5.71 -28.88
N LYS A 732 32.61 -4.65 -29.33
CA LYS A 732 31.15 -4.66 -29.54
C LYS A 732 30.81 -3.92 -30.83
N VAL A 733 29.82 -4.40 -31.56
CA VAL A 733 29.21 -3.72 -32.72
C VAL A 733 27.80 -3.32 -32.33
N ASP A 734 27.45 -2.09 -32.69
CA ASP A 734 26.13 -1.47 -32.62
C ASP A 734 25.86 -0.89 -34.01
N TYR A 735 24.60 -0.93 -34.50
CA TYR A 735 24.11 0.09 -35.43
C TYR A 735 22.56 0.13 -35.45
N SER A 736 22.04 1.00 -34.60
CA SER A 736 21.03 2.04 -34.89
C SER A 736 20.39 2.14 -36.31
N SER A 737 19.17 2.69 -36.30
CA SER A 737 18.58 3.65 -37.28
C SER A 737 17.56 3.15 -38.33
N GLN A 738 16.70 4.01 -38.92
CA GLN A 738 15.81 5.08 -38.38
C GLN A 738 14.92 5.60 -39.54
N TYR A 739 13.73 6.16 -39.24
CA TYR A 739 12.85 6.92 -40.16
C TYR A 739 12.27 6.13 -41.37
N GLU A 740 11.22 6.56 -42.10
CA GLU A 740 10.01 7.34 -41.82
C GLU A 740 9.10 7.31 -43.07
N LEU A 741 7.77 7.41 -42.93
CA LEU A 741 6.80 8.15 -43.80
C LEU A 741 5.36 7.60 -43.74
N LYS A 742 4.40 8.45 -44.11
CA LYS A 742 2.95 8.17 -44.23
C LYS A 742 2.56 7.90 -45.69
N MET A 743 1.43 7.23 -45.92
CA MET A 743 0.23 7.88 -46.51
C MET A 743 -1.04 7.02 -46.39
N ASP A 744 -2.17 7.69 -46.54
CA ASP A 744 -3.55 7.29 -46.22
C ASP A 744 -4.28 6.67 -47.44
N VAL A 745 -5.49 6.09 -47.24
CA VAL A 745 -6.66 6.02 -48.18
C VAL A 745 -7.85 5.30 -47.50
N GLU A 746 -9.07 5.47 -48.03
CA GLU A 746 -10.36 5.29 -47.32
C GLU A 746 -11.30 4.17 -47.87
N MET A 747 -12.14 3.62 -46.98
CA MET A 747 -13.58 3.23 -47.10
C MET A 747 -14.13 2.25 -48.19
N ASP A 748 -15.42 1.89 -47.99
CA ASP A 748 -16.39 1.13 -48.83
C ASP A 748 -16.15 -0.40 -49.02
N ASP A 749 -17.15 -1.32 -49.01
CA ASP A 749 -18.58 -1.26 -48.60
C ASP A 749 -19.13 -2.69 -48.26
N ASP A 750 -20.41 -2.82 -47.83
CA ASP A 750 -21.19 -4.06 -47.55
C ASP A 750 -21.87 -4.61 -48.88
N PRO A 751 -22.85 -5.56 -48.95
CA PRO A 751 -23.50 -6.47 -47.96
C PRO A 751 -23.70 -7.95 -48.42
N ASP A 752 -24.35 -8.81 -47.60
CA ASP A 752 -25.72 -9.38 -47.86
C ASP A 752 -26.17 -10.60 -46.98
N ILE A 753 -27.47 -10.64 -46.62
CA ILE A 753 -28.41 -11.81 -46.49
C ILE A 753 -28.09 -12.98 -45.50
N ILE A 754 -29.00 -13.55 -44.65
CA ILE A 754 -30.40 -13.30 -44.22
C ILE A 754 -30.61 -13.94 -42.80
N PRO A 755 -31.51 -13.44 -41.92
CA PRO A 755 -31.76 -14.00 -40.58
C PRO A 755 -33.05 -14.86 -40.43
N VAL A 756 -33.09 -15.72 -39.39
CA VAL A 756 -34.34 -16.30 -38.82
C VAL A 756 -34.25 -16.34 -37.28
N GLN A 757 -35.36 -16.08 -36.59
CA GLN A 757 -35.47 -15.90 -35.14
C GLN A 757 -35.85 -17.19 -34.38
N PHE A 758 -35.71 -17.19 -33.05
CA PHE A 758 -36.80 -17.61 -32.16
C PHE A 758 -36.81 -16.81 -30.84
N ASP A 759 -38.01 -16.44 -30.37
CA ASP A 759 -38.24 -15.55 -29.22
C ASP A 759 -37.99 -16.17 -27.84
N LYS A 760 -37.75 -15.29 -26.85
CA LYS A 760 -38.44 -15.35 -25.55
C LYS A 760 -38.53 -13.97 -24.87
N LYS A 761 -39.74 -13.60 -24.44
CA LYS A 761 -40.04 -12.35 -23.70
C LYS A 761 -40.02 -12.58 -22.17
N PRO A 762 -39.80 -11.53 -21.35
CA PRO A 762 -39.98 -11.53 -19.90
C PRO A 762 -41.44 -11.23 -19.50
N ILE A 763 -41.79 -11.39 -18.21
CA ILE A 763 -42.83 -10.65 -17.44
C ILE A 763 -42.79 -11.05 -15.94
N ASP A 764 -43.33 -10.19 -15.07
CA ASP A 764 -43.19 -10.20 -13.60
C ASP A 764 -44.26 -10.98 -12.78
N GLU A 765 -43.88 -11.26 -11.52
CA GLU A 765 -44.62 -11.13 -10.24
C GLU A 765 -46.17 -11.36 -10.15
N TYR A 766 -46.64 -12.25 -9.23
CA TYR A 766 -47.58 -11.91 -8.11
C TYR A 766 -47.99 -13.05 -7.14
N CYS A 767 -47.91 -12.79 -5.83
CA CYS A 767 -48.70 -13.40 -4.71
C CYS A 767 -48.59 -14.93 -4.40
N LYS A 768 -49.01 -15.48 -3.24
CA LYS A 768 -49.92 -14.99 -2.15
C LYS A 768 -49.57 -15.60 -0.76
N SER A 769 -50.29 -15.21 0.30
CA SER A 769 -49.97 -15.47 1.73
C SER A 769 -51.03 -16.26 2.54
N LYS A 770 -50.72 -16.57 3.82
CA LYS A 770 -51.48 -17.32 4.87
C LYS A 770 -51.35 -18.86 4.82
N LEU A 771 -51.53 -19.63 5.90
CA LEU A 771 -51.96 -19.35 7.30
C LEU A 771 -50.90 -19.80 8.35
N GLY A 772 -51.14 -19.49 9.63
CA GLY A 772 -50.60 -20.22 10.79
C GLY A 772 -51.61 -20.19 11.96
N LEU A 773 -51.41 -21.05 12.97
CA LEU A 773 -51.99 -21.06 14.33
C LEU A 773 -51.20 -22.13 15.16
N GLU A 774 -50.82 -21.86 16.42
CA GLU A 774 -51.40 -22.40 17.69
C GLU A 774 -51.36 -23.94 17.87
N ASP A 775 -51.15 -24.51 19.06
CA ASP A 775 -50.61 -24.05 20.38
C ASP A 775 -50.34 -25.31 21.26
N THR A 776 -49.86 -25.13 22.50
CA THR A 776 -49.89 -26.09 23.65
C THR A 776 -48.97 -27.34 23.60
N MET A 777 -48.66 -28.03 24.71
CA MET A 777 -48.17 -27.60 26.05
C MET A 777 -47.76 -28.88 26.84
N LYS A 778 -46.93 -28.74 27.90
CA LYS A 778 -46.94 -29.59 29.14
C LYS A 778 -46.52 -31.09 29.05
N THR A 779 -46.03 -31.77 30.10
CA THR A 779 -45.26 -31.43 31.34
C THR A 779 -44.72 -32.73 32.00
N ASN A 780 -43.98 -32.57 33.12
CA ASN A 780 -43.76 -33.51 34.24
C ASN A 780 -42.60 -34.51 34.07
N GLN A 781 -41.83 -34.94 35.09
CA GLN A 781 -41.55 -34.69 36.54
C GLN A 781 -40.74 -35.96 36.95
N SER A 782 -40.02 -36.16 38.07
CA SER A 782 -39.41 -35.39 39.18
C SER A 782 -38.41 -36.38 39.86
N ILE A 783 -37.48 -36.08 40.80
CA ILE A 783 -37.61 -35.55 42.18
C ILE A 783 -36.20 -35.07 42.68
N ALA A 784 -36.23 -34.19 43.69
CA ALA A 784 -35.19 -33.55 44.53
C ALA A 784 -34.05 -34.46 45.12
N VAL A 785 -33.03 -34.00 45.90
CA VAL A 785 -33.08 -33.21 47.17
C VAL A 785 -31.76 -32.44 47.51
N ALA A 786 -31.91 -31.13 47.81
CA ALA A 786 -31.23 -30.22 48.79
C ALA A 786 -29.72 -29.83 48.82
N ASN A 787 -29.54 -28.50 49.00
CA ASN A 787 -28.67 -27.74 49.95
C ASN A 787 -27.16 -27.44 49.73
N ASN A 788 -26.91 -26.13 49.50
CA ASN A 788 -26.00 -25.19 50.20
C ASN A 788 -24.65 -25.66 50.80
N GLY A 789 -23.57 -24.95 50.42
CA GLY A 789 -22.32 -24.90 51.20
C GLY A 789 -21.23 -24.00 50.59
N HIS A 790 -20.94 -22.86 51.23
CA HIS A 790 -19.81 -21.96 50.91
C HIS A 790 -18.86 -21.96 52.12
N ILE A 791 -17.53 -22.10 51.93
CA ILE A 791 -16.40 -21.64 52.81
C ILE A 791 -15.08 -22.36 52.46
N SER A 792 -13.96 -21.74 52.81
CA SER A 792 -12.56 -22.03 52.44
C SER A 792 -11.76 -22.91 53.41
N PHE A 793 -10.77 -23.64 52.88
CA PHE A 793 -9.52 -24.05 53.56
C PHE A 793 -8.34 -23.77 52.59
N VAL A 794 -7.17 -23.21 52.92
CA VAL A 794 -6.26 -23.25 54.10
C VAL A 794 -5.30 -24.46 54.10
N ASN A 795 -4.02 -24.21 53.77
CA ASN A 795 -2.77 -24.89 54.21
C ASN A 795 -1.61 -24.53 53.25
N ARG A 796 -0.32 -24.50 53.62
CA ARG A 796 0.36 -24.33 54.93
C ARG A 796 1.82 -23.93 54.64
N GLY A 797 2.45 -23.12 55.50
CA GLY A 797 3.87 -22.77 55.37
C GLY A 797 4.79 -23.63 56.24
N VAL A 798 6.07 -23.73 55.86
CA VAL A 798 7.18 -24.22 56.69
C VAL A 798 8.37 -23.26 56.52
N THR A 799 9.12 -23.01 57.58
CA THR A 799 10.09 -21.91 57.67
C THR A 799 11.55 -22.37 57.79
N ALA A 800 12.47 -21.57 57.22
CA ALA A 800 13.87 -21.52 57.66
C ALA A 800 14.37 -20.07 57.68
N ARG A 801 15.11 -19.69 58.73
CA ARG A 801 15.99 -18.51 58.78
C ARG A 801 17.41 -18.97 58.35
N SER A 802 18.43 -18.14 58.11
CA SER A 802 18.73 -16.74 58.47
C SER A 802 19.88 -16.19 57.61
N VAL A 803 19.96 -14.86 57.46
CA VAL A 803 21.13 -13.98 57.77
C VAL A 803 21.01 -12.68 56.98
N ASP A 804 21.09 -11.55 57.69
CA ASP A 804 21.18 -10.21 57.11
C ASP A 804 22.63 -9.88 56.69
N ILE A 805 22.79 -8.95 55.74
CA ILE A 805 23.72 -7.81 55.86
C ILE A 805 23.44 -6.79 54.75
N SER A 806 23.59 -5.51 55.10
CA SER A 806 23.39 -4.36 54.21
C SER A 806 24.67 -3.96 53.46
N ALA A 807 24.51 -3.45 52.24
CA ALA A 807 25.39 -2.42 51.69
C ALA A 807 24.70 -1.67 50.54
N SER A 808 24.86 -0.36 50.49
CA SER A 808 24.60 0.47 49.31
C SER A 808 25.93 1.00 48.78
N ARG A 809 26.03 1.22 47.46
CA ARG A 809 26.58 2.48 46.91
C ARG A 809 26.42 2.65 45.40
N HIS A 810 26.47 3.91 45.02
CA HIS A 810 26.55 4.41 43.65
C HIS A 810 28.01 4.41 43.13
N GLU A 811 28.12 4.29 41.81
CA GLU A 811 28.95 5.13 40.91
C GLU A 811 30.47 4.96 40.72
N VAL A 812 30.80 4.96 39.42
CA VAL A 812 31.82 5.79 38.72
C VAL A 812 33.23 5.24 38.45
N ALA A 813 33.70 5.65 37.26
CA ALA A 813 35.08 5.69 36.74
C ALA A 813 35.73 4.41 36.15
N THR A 814 35.78 4.40 34.81
CA THR A 814 36.97 4.15 33.97
C THR A 814 37.83 2.89 34.16
N ALA A 815 37.98 2.13 33.07
CA ALA A 815 39.29 2.02 32.40
C ALA A 815 39.13 1.63 30.92
N SER A 816 40.01 2.13 30.05
CA SER A 816 40.10 1.72 28.65
C SER A 816 40.95 0.46 28.47
N ARG A 817 40.64 -0.37 27.46
CA ARG A 817 41.72 -1.01 26.69
C ARG A 817 41.38 -1.18 25.21
N ARG A 818 42.44 -1.21 24.40
CA ARG A 818 42.44 -1.15 22.93
C ARG A 818 42.63 -2.55 22.32
N VAL A 819 42.09 -2.70 21.11
CA VAL A 819 42.67 -3.47 19.98
C VAL A 819 42.87 -4.99 20.17
N ARG A 820 42.08 -5.77 19.42
CA ARG A 820 42.66 -6.49 18.26
C ARG A 820 41.63 -6.78 17.18
N GLU A 821 42.07 -6.70 15.93
CA GLU A 821 41.40 -7.26 14.77
C GLU A 821 41.82 -8.73 14.59
N SER A 822 40.92 -9.56 14.06
CA SER A 822 41.26 -10.75 13.28
C SER A 822 39.99 -11.27 12.59
N CYS A 823 40.05 -11.50 11.28
CA CYS A 823 38.92 -12.00 10.49
C CYS A 823 38.55 -13.44 10.84
N ILE A 824 37.26 -13.78 10.73
CA ILE A 824 36.69 -14.67 9.71
C ILE A 824 35.29 -14.14 9.39
#